data_AF-A0A2A7MD81-F1
#
_entry.id   AF-A0A2A7MD81-F1
#
_cell.length_a   1.000
_cell.length_b   1.000
_cell.length_c   1.000
_cell.angle_alpha   90.00
_cell.angle_beta   90.00
_cell.angle_gamma   90.00
#
_symmetry.space_group_name_H-M   'P 1'
#
loop_
_entity.id
_entity.type
_entity.pdbx_description
1 polymer ?
#
loop_
_entity_poly.entity_id
_entity_poly.type
_entity_poly.pdbx_seq_one_letter_code
_entity_poly.pdbx_strand_id
1 'polypeptide(L)'
;MDSKKRIEELVEKLNRYSYEYYSLDNPSVTDKEYDKQYDELRKLEEETGYVLPYSPTLRVGDVVLGGFNKYTHKARLWSMDKAQTVQALKDWHNRNVKFVEEMRSRGEELPDLKYVLTKKFDGLTINLTYNEEGVLSIAATRGTGETGEDVTAQVKTIKSIPLKIDSDDVFEVHGEAIMTQEAFDKYNESSEIPLKNLRNGAAGALRNLNVKETARRNLSAFFYDVGYKEGEQFKSYLEMMKFIKEKGLPVDDYMEVCTTIEEIEKQIEHIKEIRFTLGYDIDGLVIAIDDIRTRELLGYTVKFPKWAIAYKFEAQEATTKLLDVEWNVGRSGRVGPTAILEPVELAGVTVKRATLNNMDDIQRKGVRIGADVFVRRSNDVIPEIMGVVPESLDGSEEIKVPETCPACGSHLVLNGAHYFCENTLSCKPQMVKSIVHYAGREAMNIAGFSERTAEQLFEKLNIKSISDLYKLKEEELVDLEKFGPKKAQNLLEAIEKSKNCQLHSFIYALGIPNVGAKTAKDLVNKFKSIEGLKKATFDELVSVQDVGDIVAQDVLAFFKEEKVLETIDELLSLGVNPMYEEKEVIQSPFEGKTVVATGSLQNYSRTGIKEKLESLGAKVAGSVSKKTDYVIAGEAAGSKLTKAQELGIKVLSEEEFEEMLKG
;
A
#
# COMPACT_ATOMS: atom_id res chain seq x y z
N MET A 1 -10.01 -48.30 16.33
CA MET A 1 -10.52 -47.10 15.65
C MET A 1 -9.62 -46.86 14.46
N ASP A 2 -10.19 -46.55 13.29
CA ASP A 2 -9.41 -46.17 12.11
C ASP A 2 -8.53 -44.97 12.48
N SER A 3 -7.20 -45.10 12.36
CA SER A 3 -6.24 -44.07 12.79
C SER A 3 -6.51 -42.73 12.11
N LYS A 4 -7.06 -42.73 10.89
CA LYS A 4 -7.47 -41.50 10.18
C LYS A 4 -8.63 -40.78 10.86
N LYS A 5 -9.66 -41.53 11.27
CA LYS A 5 -10.81 -40.97 11.99
C LYS A 5 -10.39 -40.39 13.35
N ARG A 6 -9.42 -41.02 14.01
CA ARG A 6 -8.86 -40.49 15.26
C ARG A 6 -8.08 -39.19 15.04
N ILE A 7 -7.32 -39.09 13.96
CA ILE A 7 -6.62 -37.86 13.55
C ILE A 7 -7.63 -36.73 13.32
N GLU A 8 -8.70 -36.98 12.57
CA GLU A 8 -9.79 -36.01 12.33
C GLU A 8 -10.42 -35.51 13.64
N GLU A 9 -10.78 -36.42 14.54
CA GLU A 9 -11.35 -36.09 15.85
C GLU A 9 -10.41 -35.24 16.72
N LEU A 10 -9.10 -35.56 16.72
CA LEU A 10 -8.10 -34.82 17.49
C LEU A 10 -7.86 -33.43 16.91
N VAL A 11 -7.78 -33.33 15.57
CA VAL A 11 -7.61 -32.05 14.87
C VAL A 11 -8.79 -31.10 15.15
N GLU A 12 -10.03 -31.59 15.10
CA GLU A 12 -11.21 -30.77 15.43
C GLU A 12 -11.19 -30.28 16.88
N LYS A 13 -10.90 -31.16 17.84
CA LYS A 13 -10.84 -30.79 19.27
C LYS A 13 -9.75 -29.78 19.56
N LEU A 14 -8.53 -30.02 19.08
CA LEU A 14 -7.38 -29.15 19.34
C LEU A 14 -7.55 -27.77 18.67
N ASN A 15 -8.13 -27.71 17.47
CA ASN A 15 -8.48 -26.43 16.85
C ASN A 15 -9.53 -25.67 17.66
N ARG A 16 -10.57 -26.35 18.16
CA ARG A 16 -11.57 -25.73 19.05
C ARG A 16 -10.94 -25.20 20.34
N TYR A 17 -10.10 -26.00 21.01
CA TYR A 17 -9.42 -25.57 22.24
C TYR A 17 -8.48 -24.38 21.99
N SER A 18 -7.79 -24.36 20.85
CA SER A 18 -6.97 -23.22 20.45
C SER A 18 -7.82 -21.96 20.25
N TYR A 19 -8.97 -22.06 19.60
CA TYR A 19 -9.88 -20.94 19.42
C TYR A 19 -10.40 -20.39 20.75
N GLU A 20 -10.87 -21.27 21.64
CA GLU A 20 -11.35 -20.90 22.98
C GLU A 20 -10.28 -20.19 23.82
N TYR A 21 -9.04 -20.68 23.76
CA TYR A 21 -7.91 -20.10 24.49
C TYR A 21 -7.46 -18.76 23.89
N TYR A 22 -7.15 -18.72 22.60
CA TYR A 22 -6.47 -17.56 21.98
C TYR A 22 -7.43 -16.48 21.45
N SER A 23 -8.70 -16.81 21.20
CA SER A 23 -9.66 -15.87 20.60
C SER A 23 -10.80 -15.48 21.54
N LEU A 24 -11.22 -16.40 22.43
CA LEU A 24 -12.31 -16.14 23.38
C LEU A 24 -11.84 -15.86 24.81
N ASP A 25 -10.56 -16.06 25.11
CA ASP A 25 -9.99 -15.98 26.46
C ASP A 25 -10.80 -16.80 27.51
N ASN A 26 -11.31 -17.96 27.09
CA ASN A 26 -12.19 -18.82 27.91
C ASN A 26 -11.94 -20.32 27.62
N PRO A 27 -10.81 -20.88 28.08
CA PRO A 27 -10.42 -22.25 27.73
C PRO A 27 -11.29 -23.31 28.41
N SER A 28 -11.76 -24.31 27.64
CA SER A 28 -12.50 -25.46 28.20
C SER A 28 -11.63 -26.58 28.77
N VAL A 29 -10.32 -26.56 28.50
CA VAL A 29 -9.35 -27.57 28.95
C VAL A 29 -8.08 -26.93 29.50
N THR A 30 -7.39 -27.64 30.38
CA THR A 30 -6.07 -27.22 30.90
C THR A 30 -4.96 -27.47 29.89
N ASP A 31 -3.88 -26.67 29.92
CA ASP A 31 -2.70 -26.81 29.05
C ASP A 31 -2.16 -28.25 29.01
N LYS A 32 -2.09 -28.91 30.17
CA LYS A 32 -1.61 -30.30 30.28
C LYS A 32 -2.44 -31.31 29.48
N GLU A 33 -3.75 -31.10 29.41
CA GLU A 33 -4.66 -31.97 28.66
C GLU A 33 -4.59 -31.68 27.16
N TYR A 34 -4.41 -30.40 26.79
CA TYR A 34 -4.14 -29.99 25.41
C TYR A 34 -2.84 -30.63 24.89
N ASP A 35 -1.74 -30.49 25.64
CA ASP A 35 -0.42 -31.02 25.26
C ASP A 35 -0.44 -32.52 25.04
N LYS A 36 -1.13 -33.26 25.93
CA LYS A 36 -1.28 -34.72 25.80
C LYS A 36 -2.00 -35.13 24.52
N GLN A 37 -3.07 -34.42 24.16
CA GLN A 37 -3.82 -34.70 22.93
C GLN A 37 -3.05 -34.25 21.68
N TYR A 38 -2.28 -33.18 21.78
CA TYR A 38 -1.37 -32.72 20.72
C TYR A 38 -0.25 -33.73 20.45
N ASP A 39 0.38 -34.27 21.49
CA ASP A 39 1.40 -35.32 21.37
C ASP A 39 0.82 -36.60 20.75
N GLU A 40 -0.41 -36.98 21.12
CA GLU A 40 -1.13 -38.10 20.50
C GLU A 40 -1.35 -37.86 18.99
N LEU A 41 -1.83 -36.67 18.62
CA LEU A 41 -2.04 -36.30 17.22
C LEU A 41 -0.73 -36.36 16.43
N ARG A 42 0.34 -35.75 16.96
CA ARG A 42 1.64 -35.71 16.29
C ARG A 42 2.19 -37.10 16.02
N LYS A 43 2.09 -38.00 17.01
CA LYS A 43 2.51 -39.39 16.85
C LYS A 43 1.70 -40.14 15.79
N LEU A 44 0.37 -39.95 15.77
CA LEU A 44 -0.50 -40.59 14.78
C LEU A 44 -0.23 -40.07 13.35
N GLU A 45 0.02 -38.78 13.20
CA GLU A 45 0.39 -38.17 11.91
C GLU A 45 1.73 -38.70 11.40
N GLU A 46 2.74 -38.84 12.28
CA GLU A 46 4.05 -39.44 11.94
C GLU A 46 3.93 -40.92 11.55
N GLU A 47 3.13 -41.70 12.28
CA GLU A 47 2.94 -43.15 12.02
C GLU A 47 2.15 -43.42 10.73
N THR A 48 1.18 -42.57 10.39
CA THR A 48 0.26 -42.80 9.26
C THR A 48 0.65 -42.05 7.99
N GLY A 49 1.44 -40.98 8.10
CA GLY A 49 1.70 -40.05 7.01
C GLY A 49 0.47 -39.25 6.55
N TYR A 50 -0.65 -39.32 7.29
CA TYR A 50 -1.89 -38.61 6.98
C TYR A 50 -1.98 -37.33 7.82
N VAL A 51 -1.73 -36.19 7.20
CA VAL A 51 -1.79 -34.87 7.86
C VAL A 51 -2.86 -34.03 7.17
N LEU A 52 -3.82 -33.53 7.94
CA LEU A 52 -4.84 -32.62 7.42
C LEU A 52 -4.24 -31.23 7.14
N PRO A 53 -4.63 -30.53 6.06
CA PRO A 53 -4.09 -29.20 5.72
C PRO A 53 -4.27 -28.12 6.80
N TYR A 54 -5.21 -28.35 7.73
CA TYR A 54 -5.58 -27.50 8.86
C TYR A 54 -5.23 -28.13 10.22
N SER A 55 -4.30 -29.09 10.25
CA SER A 55 -3.82 -29.69 11.49
C SER A 55 -3.05 -28.68 12.36
N PRO A 56 -3.26 -28.64 13.69
CA PRO A 56 -2.48 -27.82 14.62
C PRO A 56 -0.97 -28.08 14.58
N THR A 57 -0.53 -29.27 14.14
CA THR A 57 0.90 -29.61 14.04
C THR A 57 1.62 -28.81 12.96
N LEU A 58 0.90 -28.33 11.94
CA LEU A 58 1.43 -27.48 10.86
C LEU A 58 1.78 -26.06 11.34
N ARG A 59 1.39 -25.67 12.56
CA ARG A 59 1.71 -24.34 13.12
C ARG A 59 3.16 -24.23 13.58
N VAL A 60 3.83 -25.35 13.85
CA VAL A 60 5.22 -25.39 14.30
C VAL A 60 6.09 -25.84 13.14
N GLY A 61 6.54 -24.87 12.34
CA GLY A 61 7.36 -25.14 11.16
C GLY A 61 8.86 -25.06 11.46
N ASP A 62 9.57 -26.17 11.30
CA ASP A 62 11.04 -26.24 11.23
C ASP A 62 11.61 -25.78 9.86
N VAL A 63 10.77 -25.10 9.08
CA VAL A 63 11.01 -24.78 7.67
C VAL A 63 11.68 -23.42 7.51
N VAL A 64 12.75 -23.41 6.72
CA VAL A 64 13.36 -22.18 6.20
C VAL A 64 12.97 -22.06 4.73
N LEU A 65 12.23 -21.02 4.38
CA LEU A 65 11.80 -20.75 3.01
C LEU A 65 12.96 -20.23 2.15
N GLY A 66 12.98 -20.61 0.87
CA GLY A 66 13.98 -20.09 -0.09
C GLY A 66 13.72 -18.64 -0.53
N GLY A 67 12.52 -18.12 -0.30
CA GLY A 67 12.08 -16.79 -0.70
C GLY A 67 10.56 -16.64 -0.55
N PHE A 68 10.05 -15.42 -0.75
CA PHE A 68 8.62 -15.14 -0.77
C PHE A 68 8.08 -15.16 -2.21
N ASN A 69 6.97 -15.85 -2.41
CA ASN A 69 6.23 -15.82 -3.68
C ASN A 69 5.34 -14.58 -3.72
N LYS A 70 4.99 -14.13 -4.94
CA LYS A 70 4.00 -13.06 -5.11
C LYS A 70 2.61 -13.67 -5.17
N TYR A 71 1.63 -12.98 -4.59
CA TYR A 71 0.22 -13.33 -4.67
C TYR A 71 -0.60 -12.12 -5.13
N THR A 72 -1.49 -12.31 -6.09
CA THR A 72 -2.42 -11.28 -6.55
C THR A 72 -3.74 -11.43 -5.79
N HIS A 73 -4.13 -10.39 -5.05
CA HIS A 73 -5.34 -10.40 -4.24
C HIS A 73 -6.59 -10.45 -5.12
N LYS A 74 -7.65 -11.13 -4.68
CA LYS A 74 -8.94 -11.17 -5.40
C LYS A 74 -9.65 -9.82 -5.38
N ALA A 75 -9.45 -9.05 -4.31
CA ALA A 75 -9.89 -7.66 -4.22
C ALA A 75 -8.74 -6.74 -3.85
N ARG A 76 -8.80 -5.49 -4.34
CA ARG A 76 -7.78 -4.50 -4.06
C ARG A 76 -7.84 -4.05 -2.60
N LEU A 77 -6.71 -4.15 -1.91
CA LEU A 77 -6.53 -3.63 -0.56
C LEU A 77 -6.19 -2.13 -0.63
N TRP A 78 -7.12 -1.30 -0.16
CA TRP A 78 -6.96 0.14 -0.19
C TRP A 78 -6.16 0.66 0.99
N SER A 79 -5.48 1.79 0.81
CA SER A 79 -5.01 2.59 1.96
C SER A 79 -6.16 3.45 2.47
N MET A 80 -6.03 3.98 3.69
CA MET A 80 -7.01 4.93 4.22
C MET A 80 -6.52 6.36 4.06
N ASP A 81 -7.45 7.27 3.76
CA ASP A 81 -7.20 8.72 3.90
C ASP A 81 -7.12 9.07 5.40
N LYS A 82 -6.54 10.22 5.74
CA LYS A 82 -6.23 10.58 7.13
C LYS A 82 -6.74 11.94 7.55
N ALA A 83 -7.24 12.01 8.79
CA ALA A 83 -7.50 13.24 9.51
C ALA A 83 -6.56 13.32 10.72
N GLN A 84 -6.01 14.51 10.98
CA GLN A 84 -5.19 14.82 12.16
C GLN A 84 -5.86 15.87 13.07
N THR A 85 -6.95 16.47 12.61
CA THR A 85 -7.70 17.47 13.37
C THR A 85 -9.18 17.15 13.33
N VAL A 86 -9.88 17.53 14.39
CA VAL A 86 -11.34 17.44 14.48
C VAL A 86 -12.00 18.20 13.33
N GLN A 87 -11.43 19.33 12.90
CA GLN A 87 -11.97 20.09 11.77
C GLN A 87 -11.90 19.31 10.45
N ALA A 88 -10.78 18.64 10.16
CA ALA A 88 -10.68 17.81 8.96
C ALA A 88 -11.71 16.67 8.97
N LEU A 89 -12.01 16.12 10.15
CA LEU A 89 -13.03 15.10 10.33
C LEU A 89 -14.45 15.66 10.11
N LYS A 90 -14.74 16.86 10.64
CA LYS A 90 -15.98 17.61 10.37
C LYS A 90 -16.19 17.85 8.88
N ASP A 91 -15.14 18.27 8.18
CA ASP A 91 -15.20 18.52 6.74
C ASP A 91 -15.45 17.25 5.94
N TRP A 92 -14.87 16.12 6.36
CA TRP A 92 -15.17 14.80 5.78
C TRP A 92 -16.61 14.37 6.04
N HIS A 93 -17.09 14.47 7.28
CA HIS A 93 -18.47 14.16 7.65
C HIS A 93 -19.47 15.01 6.83
N ASN A 94 -19.27 16.32 6.79
CA ASN A 94 -20.14 17.25 6.04
C ASN A 94 -20.18 16.96 4.54
N ARG A 95 -19.04 16.55 3.95
CA ARG A 95 -19.01 16.12 2.54
C ARG A 95 -19.86 14.88 2.29
N ASN A 96 -19.79 13.90 3.19
CA ASN A 96 -20.58 12.67 3.06
C ASN A 96 -22.07 12.90 3.30
N VAL A 97 -22.43 13.75 4.27
CA VAL A 97 -23.84 14.15 4.50
C VAL A 97 -24.43 14.79 3.23
N LYS A 98 -23.74 15.80 2.67
CA LYS A 98 -24.17 16.44 1.42
C LYS A 98 -24.32 15.47 0.27
N PHE A 99 -23.41 14.50 0.17
CA PHE A 99 -23.48 13.45 -0.86
C PHE A 99 -24.74 12.59 -0.70
N VAL A 100 -25.06 12.15 0.53
CA VAL A 100 -26.26 11.35 0.79
C VAL A 100 -27.53 12.13 0.48
N GLU A 101 -27.61 13.40 0.91
CA GLU A 101 -28.73 14.29 0.57
C GLU A 101 -28.90 14.47 -0.94
N GLU A 102 -27.80 14.67 -1.65
CA GLU A 102 -27.80 14.80 -3.11
C GLU A 102 -28.28 13.51 -3.79
N MET A 103 -27.84 12.33 -3.34
CA MET A 103 -28.28 11.06 -3.90
C MET A 103 -29.75 10.77 -3.61
N ARG A 104 -30.25 11.12 -2.42
CA ARG A 104 -31.68 11.08 -2.10
C ARG A 104 -32.49 11.97 -3.04
N SER A 105 -32.02 13.20 -3.30
CA SER A 105 -32.69 14.11 -4.24
C SER A 105 -32.75 13.57 -5.68
N ARG A 106 -31.87 12.62 -6.02
CA ARG A 106 -31.79 11.94 -7.33
C ARG A 106 -32.55 10.60 -7.37
N GLY A 107 -33.24 10.26 -6.28
CA GLY A 107 -34.09 9.07 -6.17
C GLY A 107 -33.39 7.81 -5.62
N GLU A 108 -32.20 7.91 -5.03
CA GLU A 108 -31.59 6.78 -4.31
C GLU A 108 -32.10 6.73 -2.87
N GLU A 109 -32.56 5.56 -2.42
CA GLU A 109 -32.98 5.33 -1.04
C GLU A 109 -31.77 4.98 -0.17
N LEU A 110 -31.13 6.01 0.40
CA LEU A 110 -29.98 5.83 1.30
C LEU A 110 -30.37 6.12 2.75
N PRO A 111 -29.95 5.28 3.72
CA PRO A 111 -30.19 5.54 5.14
C PRO A 111 -29.41 6.75 5.65
N ASP A 112 -29.75 7.24 6.83
CA ASP A 112 -28.93 8.28 7.47
C ASP A 112 -27.55 7.73 7.80
N LEU A 113 -26.54 8.60 7.75
CA LEU A 113 -25.17 8.19 7.95
C LEU A 113 -24.97 7.66 9.37
N LYS A 114 -24.56 6.40 9.42
CA LYS A 114 -24.08 5.70 10.61
C LYS A 114 -22.63 5.34 10.39
N TYR A 115 -21.81 5.57 11.39
CA TYR A 115 -20.37 5.30 11.37
C TYR A 115 -20.06 4.18 12.37
N VAL A 116 -19.18 3.28 11.96
CA VAL A 116 -18.61 2.24 12.81
C VAL A 116 -17.16 2.62 13.07
N LEU A 117 -16.81 2.68 14.35
CA LEU A 117 -15.49 3.07 14.84
C LEU A 117 -14.78 1.82 15.34
N THR A 118 -13.57 1.60 14.83
CA THR A 118 -12.67 0.54 15.30
C THR A 118 -11.31 1.13 15.62
N LYS A 119 -10.53 0.45 16.48
CA LYS A 119 -9.15 0.86 16.74
C LYS A 119 -8.31 0.73 15.46
N LYS A 120 -7.37 1.65 15.27
CA LYS A 120 -6.40 1.56 14.17
C LYS A 120 -5.12 0.89 14.69
N PHE A 121 -5.02 -0.41 14.47
CA PHE A 121 -3.87 -1.21 14.91
C PHE A 121 -2.56 -0.78 14.24
N ASP A 122 -1.47 -0.79 15.01
CA ASP A 122 -0.14 -0.54 14.49
C ASP A 122 0.66 -1.83 14.29
N GLY A 123 0.44 -2.49 13.15
CA GLY A 123 1.09 -3.76 12.82
C GLY A 123 1.50 -3.88 11.35
N LEU A 124 1.30 -5.08 10.82
CA LEU A 124 1.40 -5.35 9.38
C LEU A 124 0.10 -6.00 8.88
N THR A 125 -0.48 -5.41 7.84
CA THR A 125 -1.68 -5.93 7.18
C THR A 125 -1.44 -7.30 6.55
N ILE A 126 -2.34 -8.23 6.85
CA ILE A 126 -2.42 -9.58 6.28
C ILE A 126 -3.80 -9.80 5.65
N ASN A 127 -3.85 -10.47 4.51
CA ASN A 127 -5.06 -10.86 3.80
C ASN A 127 -5.11 -12.39 3.71
N LEU A 128 -6.19 -12.99 4.20
CA LEU A 128 -6.37 -14.44 4.27
C LEU A 128 -7.41 -14.89 3.26
N THR A 129 -7.06 -15.88 2.45
CA THR A 129 -7.97 -16.51 1.49
C THR A 129 -8.37 -17.88 2.02
N TYR A 130 -9.66 -18.03 2.34
CA TYR A 130 -10.26 -19.33 2.62
C TYR A 130 -10.89 -19.90 1.34
N ASN A 131 -10.71 -21.20 1.11
CA ASN A 131 -11.28 -21.89 -0.05
C ASN A 131 -12.72 -22.37 0.21
N GLU A 132 -13.32 -23.03 -0.77
CA GLU A 132 -14.68 -23.60 -0.72
C GLU A 132 -14.88 -24.65 0.39
N GLU A 133 -13.80 -25.21 0.96
CA GLU A 133 -13.85 -26.15 2.09
C GLU A 133 -13.64 -25.46 3.45
N GLY A 134 -13.59 -24.12 3.45
CA GLY A 134 -13.30 -23.30 4.62
C GLY A 134 -11.87 -23.44 5.12
N VAL A 135 -10.92 -23.94 4.33
CA VAL A 135 -9.52 -24.12 4.72
C VAL A 135 -8.69 -22.90 4.31
N LEU A 136 -7.82 -22.42 5.21
CA LEU A 136 -6.88 -21.35 4.92
C LEU A 136 -5.91 -21.80 3.82
N SER A 137 -6.11 -21.26 2.62
CA SER A 137 -5.34 -21.61 1.43
C SER A 137 -4.11 -20.74 1.27
N ILE A 138 -4.28 -19.42 1.41
CA ILE A 138 -3.24 -18.41 1.20
C ILE A 138 -3.36 -17.33 2.28
N ALA A 139 -2.23 -16.83 2.75
CA ALA A 139 -2.13 -15.57 3.44
C ALA A 139 -1.09 -14.67 2.76
N ALA A 140 -1.42 -13.42 2.50
CA ALA A 140 -0.53 -12.51 1.80
C ALA A 140 -0.43 -11.14 2.48
N THR A 141 0.74 -10.50 2.37
CA THR A 141 0.91 -9.11 2.79
C THR A 141 0.19 -8.17 1.84
N ARG A 142 -0.07 -6.92 2.26
CA ARG A 142 -0.70 -5.92 1.38
C ARG A 142 0.07 -5.66 0.09
N GLY A 143 1.40 -5.54 0.18
CA GLY A 143 2.26 -5.16 -0.95
C GLY A 143 1.82 -3.86 -1.63
N THR A 144 1.53 -3.93 -2.93
CA THR A 144 1.05 -2.79 -3.74
C THR A 144 -0.45 -2.48 -3.57
N GLY A 145 -1.17 -3.30 -2.80
CA GLY A 145 -2.63 -3.30 -2.70
C GLY A 145 -3.31 -4.26 -3.69
N GLU A 146 -2.66 -4.54 -4.82
CA GLU A 146 -3.11 -5.55 -5.79
C GLU A 146 -2.25 -6.82 -5.74
N THR A 147 -0.97 -6.70 -5.41
CA THR A 147 -0.04 -7.83 -5.31
C THR A 147 0.76 -7.77 -4.02
N GLY A 148 0.63 -8.83 -3.23
CA GLY A 148 1.29 -9.09 -1.97
C GLY A 148 2.43 -10.10 -2.05
N GLU A 149 3.05 -10.35 -0.90
CA GLU A 149 3.96 -11.46 -0.67
C GLU A 149 3.21 -12.57 0.07
N ASP A 150 3.31 -13.81 -0.41
CA ASP A 150 2.76 -14.99 0.27
C ASP A 150 3.53 -15.24 1.57
N VAL A 151 2.82 -15.08 2.69
CA VAL A 151 3.29 -15.28 4.06
C VAL A 151 2.48 -16.37 4.77
N THR A 152 1.92 -17.32 4.01
CA THR A 152 1.05 -18.39 4.53
C THR A 152 1.73 -19.18 5.64
N ALA A 153 3.00 -19.56 5.46
CA ALA A 153 3.74 -20.32 6.46
C ALA A 153 3.91 -19.54 7.79
N GLN A 154 4.15 -18.23 7.70
CA GLN A 154 4.29 -17.34 8.84
C GLN A 154 2.95 -17.12 9.54
N VAL A 155 1.88 -16.90 8.77
CA VAL A 155 0.54 -16.68 9.33
C VAL A 155 0.01 -17.94 10.02
N LYS A 156 0.33 -19.14 9.54
CA LYS A 156 -0.04 -20.39 10.23
C LYS A 156 0.52 -20.47 11.65
N THR A 157 1.62 -19.78 11.98
CA THR A 157 2.16 -19.74 13.34
C THR A 157 1.35 -18.87 14.30
N ILE A 158 0.46 -18.01 13.79
CA ILE A 158 -0.42 -17.14 14.59
C ILE A 158 -1.58 -17.99 15.11
N LYS A 159 -1.55 -18.30 16.41
CA LYS A 159 -2.45 -19.28 17.02
C LYS A 159 -3.91 -18.84 17.04
N SER A 160 -4.16 -17.53 17.08
CA SER A 160 -5.51 -16.95 17.06
C SER A 160 -6.19 -17.07 15.70
N ILE A 161 -5.46 -17.35 14.60
CA ILE A 161 -6.06 -17.48 13.27
C ILE A 161 -6.55 -18.92 13.06
N PRO A 162 -7.83 -19.16 12.75
CA PRO A 162 -8.34 -20.49 12.46
C PRO A 162 -7.79 -21.00 11.13
N LEU A 163 -7.25 -22.22 11.10
CA LEU A 163 -6.79 -22.85 9.84
C LEU A 163 -7.95 -23.44 9.02
N LYS A 164 -9.08 -23.69 9.68
CA LYS A 164 -10.34 -24.10 9.07
C LYS A 164 -11.48 -23.34 9.74
N ILE A 165 -12.43 -22.89 8.95
CA ILE A 165 -13.65 -22.22 9.36
C ILE A 165 -14.85 -22.94 8.76
N ASP A 166 -16.02 -22.70 9.32
CA ASP A 166 -17.28 -23.19 8.79
C ASP A 166 -17.76 -22.25 7.68
N SER A 167 -17.40 -22.50 6.42
CA SER A 167 -17.78 -21.68 5.27
C SER A 167 -17.66 -22.48 3.98
N ASP A 168 -18.69 -22.41 3.14
CA ASP A 168 -18.71 -23.03 1.81
C ASP A 168 -18.33 -22.03 0.70
N ASP A 169 -18.18 -20.75 1.03
CA ASP A 169 -17.82 -19.68 0.10
C ASP A 169 -16.31 -19.41 0.11
N VAL A 170 -15.73 -19.15 -1.06
CA VAL A 170 -14.40 -18.54 -1.16
C VAL A 170 -14.48 -17.08 -0.72
N PHE A 171 -13.65 -16.68 0.24
CA PHE A 171 -13.55 -15.28 0.64
C PHE A 171 -12.14 -14.85 1.04
N GLU A 172 -11.88 -13.56 0.87
CA GLU A 172 -10.69 -12.87 1.37
C GLU A 172 -11.05 -11.92 2.50
N VAL A 173 -10.46 -12.17 3.66
CA VAL A 173 -10.59 -11.33 4.85
C VAL A 173 -9.24 -10.74 5.19
N HIS A 174 -9.17 -9.42 5.37
CA HIS A 174 -7.96 -8.76 5.77
C HIS A 174 -8.07 -8.14 7.16
N GLY A 175 -6.91 -8.09 7.79
CA GLY A 175 -6.71 -7.69 9.17
C GLY A 175 -5.30 -7.19 9.38
N GLU A 176 -4.97 -6.94 10.64
CA GLU A 176 -3.63 -6.54 11.05
C GLU A 176 -3.02 -7.61 11.94
N ALA A 177 -1.83 -8.09 11.59
CA ALA A 177 -1.00 -8.87 12.49
C ALA A 177 -0.21 -7.91 13.39
N ILE A 178 -0.29 -8.16 14.70
CA ILE A 178 0.28 -7.31 15.75
C ILE A 178 1.16 -8.14 16.68
N MET A 179 2.03 -7.44 17.41
CA MET A 179 2.77 -8.01 18.52
C MET A 179 2.23 -7.38 19.81
N THR A 180 1.92 -8.19 20.82
CA THR A 180 1.53 -7.69 22.13
C THR A 180 2.76 -7.27 22.93
N GLN A 181 2.58 -6.40 23.91
CA GLN A 181 3.63 -5.97 24.84
C GLN A 181 4.24 -7.17 25.57
N GLU A 182 3.40 -8.11 26.04
CA GLU A 182 3.85 -9.34 26.68
C GLU A 182 4.75 -10.19 25.75
N ALA A 183 4.34 -10.38 24.50
CA ALA A 183 5.13 -11.13 23.53
C ALA A 183 6.47 -10.43 23.23
N PHE A 184 6.46 -9.10 23.18
CA PHE A 184 7.65 -8.28 22.94
C PHE A 184 8.65 -8.37 24.09
N ASP A 185 8.19 -8.23 25.33
CA ASP A 185 9.04 -8.31 26.52
C ASP A 185 9.67 -9.70 26.61
N LYS A 186 8.87 -10.76 26.48
CA LYS A 186 9.34 -12.16 26.50
C LYS A 186 10.34 -12.46 25.39
N TYR A 187 10.14 -11.91 24.19
CA TYR A 187 11.08 -12.06 23.09
C TYR A 187 12.41 -11.37 23.41
N ASN A 188 12.37 -10.13 23.90
CA ASN A 188 13.56 -9.33 24.19
C ASN A 188 14.38 -9.84 25.36
N GLU A 189 13.78 -10.49 26.35
CA GLU A 189 14.49 -11.15 27.46
C GLU A 189 15.49 -12.22 26.98
N SER A 190 15.20 -12.87 25.85
CA SER A 190 15.94 -14.03 25.35
C SER A 190 16.65 -13.79 24.01
N SER A 191 16.55 -12.58 23.45
CA SER A 191 17.11 -12.24 22.13
C SER A 191 18.44 -11.50 22.27
N GLU A 192 19.45 -11.91 21.50
CA GLU A 192 20.74 -11.19 21.43
C GLU A 192 20.58 -9.77 20.87
N ILE A 193 19.62 -9.59 19.95
CA ILE A 193 19.28 -8.28 19.36
C ILE A 193 17.84 -7.96 19.75
N PRO A 194 17.61 -7.00 20.65
CA PRO A 194 16.26 -6.63 21.06
C PRO A 194 15.51 -5.93 19.92
N LEU A 195 14.22 -6.19 19.85
CA LEU A 195 13.28 -5.45 19.03
C LEU A 195 13.08 -4.05 19.62
N LYS A 196 12.90 -3.05 18.75
CA LYS A 196 12.75 -1.65 19.17
C LYS A 196 11.31 -1.23 19.45
N ASN A 197 10.35 -1.82 18.73
CA ASN A 197 8.92 -1.56 18.91
C ASN A 197 8.09 -2.75 18.41
N LEU A 198 6.80 -2.76 18.80
CA LEU A 198 5.86 -3.83 18.50
C LEU A 198 5.65 -4.00 16.98
N ARG A 199 5.45 -2.89 16.26
CA ARG A 199 5.23 -2.88 14.81
C ARG A 199 6.37 -3.55 14.02
N ASN A 200 7.62 -3.19 14.33
CA ASN A 200 8.80 -3.79 13.70
C ASN A 200 8.95 -5.26 14.08
N GLY A 201 8.54 -5.62 15.30
CA GLY A 201 8.42 -7.01 15.75
C GLY A 201 7.49 -7.80 14.84
N ALA A 202 6.27 -7.32 14.63
CA ALA A 202 5.26 -7.93 13.77
C ALA A 202 5.69 -8.00 12.30
N ALA A 203 6.08 -6.87 11.71
CA ALA A 203 6.46 -6.80 10.30
C ALA A 203 7.70 -7.66 9.99
N GLY A 204 8.68 -7.65 10.90
CA GLY A 204 9.89 -8.47 10.78
C GLY A 204 9.61 -9.97 10.95
N ALA A 205 8.62 -10.35 11.76
CA ALA A 205 8.23 -11.74 11.94
C ALA A 205 7.60 -12.31 10.66
N LEU A 206 6.63 -11.60 10.09
CA LEU A 206 5.91 -12.05 8.90
C LEU A 206 6.78 -12.10 7.65
N ARG A 207 7.83 -11.27 7.61
CA ARG A 207 8.82 -11.26 6.52
C ARG A 207 10.09 -12.04 6.84
N ASN A 208 10.01 -12.98 7.79
CA ASN A 208 11.11 -13.86 8.10
C ASN A 208 11.03 -15.16 7.29
N LEU A 209 12.12 -15.52 6.60
CA LEU A 209 12.21 -16.80 5.88
C LEU A 209 12.27 -18.00 6.84
N ASN A 210 12.75 -17.80 8.06
CA ASN A 210 12.76 -18.84 9.10
C ASN A 210 11.46 -18.79 9.91
N VAL A 211 10.57 -19.77 9.67
CA VAL A 211 9.24 -19.83 10.28
C VAL A 211 9.32 -20.03 11.81
N LYS A 212 10.38 -20.68 12.32
CA LYS A 212 10.61 -20.79 13.77
C LYS A 212 10.75 -19.44 14.44
N GLU A 213 11.42 -18.51 13.78
CA GLU A 213 11.66 -17.18 14.32
C GLU A 213 10.36 -16.36 14.32
N THR A 214 9.50 -16.54 13.30
CA THR A 214 8.13 -16.00 13.32
C THR A 214 7.33 -16.57 14.50
N ALA A 215 7.34 -17.89 14.68
CA ALA A 215 6.62 -18.55 15.78
C ALA A 215 7.10 -18.08 17.16
N ARG A 216 8.43 -17.88 17.32
CA ARG A 216 9.04 -17.37 18.56
C ARG A 216 8.54 -15.99 18.95
N ARG A 217 8.20 -15.14 17.99
CA ARG A 217 7.66 -13.79 18.22
C ARG A 217 6.20 -13.76 18.67
N ASN A 218 5.51 -14.90 18.62
CA ASN A 218 4.18 -15.12 19.17
C ASN A 218 3.18 -13.99 18.83
N LEU A 219 3.03 -13.72 17.53
CA LEU A 219 2.11 -12.68 17.05
C LEU A 219 0.65 -13.02 17.32
N SER A 220 -0.17 -11.97 17.36
CA SER A 220 -1.63 -12.02 17.32
C SER A 220 -2.13 -11.33 16.05
N ALA A 221 -3.42 -11.43 15.75
CA ALA A 221 -4.03 -10.73 14.63
C ALA A 221 -5.48 -10.34 14.95
N PHE A 222 -5.95 -9.25 14.35
CA PHE A 222 -7.34 -8.80 14.38
C PHE A 222 -7.85 -8.51 12.98
N PHE A 223 -9.07 -8.96 12.66
CA PHE A 223 -9.68 -8.83 11.34
C PHE A 223 -10.83 -7.82 11.36
N TYR A 224 -10.95 -7.06 10.29
CA TYR A 224 -11.88 -5.93 10.22
C TYR A 224 -12.55 -5.72 8.87
N ASP A 225 -12.15 -6.40 7.80
CA ASP A 225 -12.80 -6.20 6.50
C ASP A 225 -12.74 -7.46 5.62
N VAL A 226 -13.84 -7.75 4.93
CA VAL A 226 -13.94 -8.81 3.93
C VAL A 226 -13.95 -8.16 2.56
N GLY A 227 -12.79 -8.18 1.89
CA GLY A 227 -12.60 -7.50 0.62
C GLY A 227 -13.23 -8.24 -0.57
N TYR A 228 -13.36 -9.57 -0.45
CA TYR A 228 -13.97 -10.43 -1.46
C TYR A 228 -14.71 -11.56 -0.77
N LYS A 229 -15.92 -11.87 -1.24
CA LYS A 229 -16.67 -13.06 -0.83
C LYS A 229 -17.52 -13.53 -2.00
N GLU A 230 -17.51 -14.82 -2.25
CA GLU A 230 -18.41 -15.46 -3.20
C GLU A 230 -19.85 -15.54 -2.64
N GLY A 231 -20.85 -15.44 -3.52
CA GLY A 231 -22.25 -15.47 -3.12
C GLY A 231 -22.78 -14.13 -2.56
N GLU A 232 -23.66 -14.21 -1.55
CA GLU A 232 -24.37 -13.05 -1.01
C GLU A 232 -23.40 -12.04 -0.39
N GLN A 233 -23.56 -10.77 -0.80
CA GLN A 233 -22.78 -9.64 -0.33
C GLN A 233 -23.42 -9.01 0.91
N PHE A 234 -22.58 -8.43 1.77
CA PHE A 234 -23.03 -7.75 2.98
C PHE A 234 -23.82 -6.47 2.67
N LYS A 235 -24.84 -6.18 3.48
CA LYS A 235 -25.62 -4.95 3.39
C LYS A 235 -25.04 -3.86 4.28
N SER A 236 -24.44 -4.24 5.41
CA SER A 236 -23.77 -3.31 6.31
C SER A 236 -22.42 -3.82 6.79
N TYR A 237 -21.59 -2.91 7.29
CA TYR A 237 -20.30 -3.23 7.88
C TYR A 237 -20.44 -3.94 9.22
N LEU A 238 -21.47 -3.62 10.00
CA LEU A 238 -21.79 -4.39 11.21
C LEU A 238 -22.11 -5.86 10.89
N GLU A 239 -22.83 -6.12 9.79
CA GLU A 239 -23.09 -7.48 9.31
C GLU A 239 -21.79 -8.20 8.91
N MET A 240 -20.90 -7.50 8.21
CA MET A 240 -19.56 -8.01 7.87
C MET A 240 -18.73 -8.34 9.11
N MET A 241 -18.66 -7.43 10.10
CA MET A 241 -17.93 -7.67 11.35
C MET A 241 -18.51 -8.83 12.14
N LYS A 242 -19.84 -8.96 12.15
CA LYS A 242 -20.53 -10.11 12.76
C LYS A 242 -20.16 -11.41 12.05
N PHE A 243 -20.12 -11.42 10.72
CA PHE A 243 -19.69 -12.57 9.95
C PHE A 243 -18.26 -12.98 10.29
N ILE A 244 -17.31 -12.04 10.34
CA ILE A 244 -15.90 -12.31 10.72
C ILE A 244 -15.85 -13.01 12.09
N LYS A 245 -16.58 -12.46 13.08
CA LYS A 245 -16.65 -13.03 14.43
C LYS A 245 -17.30 -14.42 14.46
N GLU A 246 -18.39 -14.63 13.72
CA GLU A 246 -19.08 -15.93 13.62
C GLU A 246 -18.22 -17.01 12.96
N LYS A 247 -17.33 -16.63 12.03
CA LYS A 247 -16.34 -17.55 11.43
C LYS A 247 -15.16 -17.86 12.35
N GLY A 248 -15.12 -17.30 13.56
CA GLY A 248 -14.07 -17.55 14.54
C GLY A 248 -12.76 -16.82 14.25
N LEU A 249 -12.79 -15.78 13.42
CA LEU A 249 -11.66 -14.89 13.22
C LEU A 249 -11.63 -13.86 14.37
N PRO A 250 -10.45 -13.58 14.96
CA PRO A 250 -10.36 -12.61 16.05
C PRO A 250 -10.77 -11.21 15.61
N VAL A 251 -11.68 -10.61 16.36
CA VAL A 251 -12.12 -9.22 16.21
C VAL A 251 -11.86 -8.54 17.54
N ASP A 252 -11.44 -7.27 17.50
CA ASP A 252 -11.23 -6.49 18.71
C ASP A 252 -12.55 -6.14 19.40
N ASP A 253 -12.54 -6.13 20.73
CA ASP A 253 -13.75 -5.91 21.53
C ASP A 253 -14.30 -4.49 21.42
N TYR A 254 -13.47 -3.52 21.00
CA TYR A 254 -13.90 -2.15 20.82
C TYR A 254 -14.46 -1.96 19.41
N MET A 255 -15.79 -1.83 19.34
CA MET A 255 -16.50 -1.42 18.14
C MET A 255 -17.68 -0.56 18.55
N GLU A 256 -17.63 0.72 18.18
CA GLU A 256 -18.65 1.70 18.56
C GLU A 256 -19.40 2.21 17.34
N VAL A 257 -20.70 2.43 17.51
CA VAL A 257 -21.58 2.94 16.45
C VAL A 257 -21.93 4.38 16.78
N CYS A 258 -21.58 5.30 15.89
CA CYS A 258 -21.83 6.73 16.04
C CYS A 258 -22.67 7.26 14.88
N THR A 259 -23.57 8.19 15.16
CA THR A 259 -24.44 8.84 14.17
C THR A 259 -24.11 10.32 14.01
N THR A 260 -23.51 10.93 15.04
CA THR A 260 -23.15 12.36 15.05
C THR A 260 -21.64 12.55 15.15
N ILE A 261 -21.15 13.72 14.75
CA ILE A 261 -19.72 14.04 14.86
C ILE A 261 -19.29 14.19 16.32
N GLU A 262 -20.19 14.66 17.19
CA GLU A 262 -19.96 14.81 18.63
C GLU A 262 -19.74 13.45 19.31
N GLU A 263 -20.50 12.41 18.89
CA GLU A 263 -20.29 11.04 19.35
C GLU A 263 -18.91 10.52 18.91
N ILE A 264 -18.52 10.79 17.67
CA ILE A 264 -17.20 10.40 17.15
C ILE A 264 -16.08 11.09 17.93
N GLU A 265 -16.19 12.39 18.19
CA GLU A 265 -15.23 13.16 18.99
C GLU A 265 -15.07 12.59 20.40
N LYS A 266 -16.18 12.23 21.05
CA LYS A 266 -16.15 11.61 22.38
C LYS A 266 -15.40 10.28 22.37
N GLN A 267 -15.61 9.46 21.35
CA GLN A 267 -14.91 8.18 21.21
C GLN A 267 -13.42 8.34 20.90
N ILE A 268 -13.06 9.36 20.11
CA ILE A 268 -11.65 9.71 19.86
C ILE A 268 -10.93 10.03 21.18
N GLU A 269 -11.53 10.85 22.05
CA GLU A 269 -10.90 11.22 23.33
C GLU A 269 -10.83 10.02 24.27
N HIS A 270 -11.89 9.20 24.33
CA HIS A 270 -11.87 7.97 25.15
C HIS A 270 -10.74 7.01 24.75
N ILE A 271 -10.58 6.72 23.45
CA ILE A 271 -9.50 5.84 22.99
C ILE A 271 -8.13 6.48 23.21
N LYS A 272 -8.00 7.80 23.07
CA LYS A 272 -6.76 8.53 23.32
C LYS A 272 -6.30 8.39 24.78
N GLU A 273 -7.22 8.32 25.74
CA GLU A 273 -6.92 8.09 27.16
C GLU A 273 -6.47 6.65 27.43
N ILE A 274 -7.21 5.66 26.92
CA ILE A 274 -6.93 4.24 27.20
C ILE A 274 -5.78 3.67 26.36
N ARG A 275 -5.32 4.36 25.30
CA ARG A 275 -4.32 3.80 24.37
C ARG A 275 -3.04 3.30 25.07
N PHE A 276 -2.66 3.91 26.18
CA PHE A 276 -1.44 3.55 26.93
C PHE A 276 -1.64 2.38 27.90
N THR A 277 -2.88 1.95 28.13
CA THR A 277 -3.20 0.77 28.95
C THR A 277 -3.47 -0.47 28.10
N LEU A 278 -3.53 -0.32 26.77
CA LEU A 278 -3.66 -1.43 25.84
C LEU A 278 -2.36 -2.24 25.81
N GLY A 279 -2.48 -3.57 25.79
CA GLY A 279 -1.34 -4.47 25.64
C GLY A 279 -0.75 -4.52 24.22
N TYR A 280 -1.06 -3.55 23.37
CA TYR A 280 -0.61 -3.44 21.98
C TYR A 280 -0.71 -1.99 21.49
N ASP A 281 0.05 -1.64 20.44
CA ASP A 281 0.09 -0.29 19.89
C ASP A 281 -1.08 0.00 18.94
N ILE A 282 -1.64 1.20 19.05
CA ILE A 282 -2.61 1.79 18.11
C ILE A 282 -2.15 3.19 17.69
N ASP A 283 -2.35 3.55 16.43
CA ASP A 283 -1.95 4.87 15.89
C ASP A 283 -3.14 5.80 15.63
N GLY A 284 -4.35 5.39 16.02
CA GLY A 284 -5.57 6.17 15.86
C GLY A 284 -6.85 5.34 15.93
N LEU A 285 -7.91 5.88 15.31
CA LEU A 285 -9.17 5.18 15.05
C LEU A 285 -9.44 5.13 13.55
N VAL A 286 -10.15 4.08 13.14
CA VAL A 286 -10.76 3.97 11.82
C VAL A 286 -12.24 4.29 11.96
N ILE A 287 -12.72 5.19 11.10
CA ILE A 287 -14.12 5.61 11.06
C ILE A 287 -14.64 5.25 9.66
N ALA A 288 -15.62 4.36 9.58
CA ALA A 288 -16.18 3.89 8.31
C ALA A 288 -17.71 3.97 8.31
N ILE A 289 -18.30 4.34 7.17
CA ILE A 289 -19.77 4.36 7.01
C ILE A 289 -20.32 2.94 7.08
N ASP A 290 -21.37 2.66 7.83
CA ASP A 290 -21.92 1.31 8.01
C ASP A 290 -22.55 0.74 6.73
N ASP A 291 -23.37 1.53 6.03
CA ASP A 291 -24.15 1.08 4.88
C ASP A 291 -23.29 0.83 3.62
N ILE A 292 -23.28 -0.41 3.12
CA ILE A 292 -22.43 -0.81 1.97
C ILE A 292 -22.89 -0.13 0.68
N ARG A 293 -24.21 0.05 0.48
CA ARG A 293 -24.74 0.75 -0.71
C ARG A 293 -24.21 2.19 -0.78
N THR A 294 -24.15 2.88 0.34
CA THR A 294 -23.58 4.22 0.45
C THR A 294 -22.09 4.21 0.12
N ARG A 295 -21.32 3.21 0.59
CA ARG A 295 -19.90 3.04 0.24
C ARG A 295 -19.69 2.90 -1.27
N GLU A 296 -20.49 2.06 -1.93
CA GLU A 296 -20.41 1.83 -3.37
C GLU A 296 -20.62 3.13 -4.17
N LEU A 297 -21.64 3.92 -3.80
CA LEU A 297 -21.96 5.16 -4.49
C LEU A 297 -20.90 6.25 -4.27
N LEU A 298 -20.37 6.38 -3.05
CA LEU A 298 -19.26 7.29 -2.74
C LEU A 298 -17.99 6.92 -3.53
N GLY A 299 -17.72 5.61 -3.58
CA GLY A 299 -16.59 5.01 -4.26
C GLY A 299 -15.23 5.40 -3.67
N TYR A 300 -14.24 5.43 -4.55
CA TYR A 300 -12.83 5.58 -4.20
C TYR A 300 -12.22 6.80 -4.88
N THR A 301 -11.14 7.29 -4.29
CA THR A 301 -10.14 8.09 -5.00
C THR A 301 -9.15 7.14 -5.70
N VAL A 302 -8.07 7.67 -6.28
CA VAL A 302 -6.99 6.83 -6.86
C VAL A 302 -6.34 5.91 -5.81
N LYS A 303 -6.38 6.29 -4.53
CA LYS A 303 -5.62 5.62 -3.45
C LYS A 303 -6.44 5.21 -2.22
N PHE A 304 -7.57 5.88 -1.97
CA PHE A 304 -8.29 5.79 -0.70
C PHE A 304 -9.81 5.68 -0.90
N PRO A 305 -10.54 4.91 -0.08
CA PRO A 305 -12.00 4.95 -0.04
C PRO A 305 -12.47 6.32 0.45
N LYS A 306 -13.55 6.86 -0.13
CA LYS A 306 -14.15 8.12 0.37
C LYS A 306 -15.01 7.91 1.61
N TRP A 307 -15.48 6.68 1.79
CA TRP A 307 -16.42 6.26 2.83
C TRP A 307 -15.76 5.84 4.15
N ALA A 308 -14.43 5.85 4.24
CA ALA A 308 -13.70 5.62 5.47
C ALA A 308 -12.52 6.58 5.62
N ILE A 309 -12.18 6.91 6.87
CA ILE A 309 -11.08 7.79 7.21
C ILE A 309 -10.37 7.29 8.48
N ALA A 310 -9.05 7.42 8.51
CA ALA A 310 -8.24 7.17 9.69
C ALA A 310 -8.04 8.48 10.47
N TYR A 311 -8.60 8.58 11.67
CA TYR A 311 -8.25 9.66 12.59
C TYR A 311 -6.99 9.27 13.35
N LYS A 312 -5.88 9.94 13.06
CA LYS A 312 -4.60 9.68 13.72
C LYS A 312 -4.47 10.55 14.96
N PHE A 313 -3.96 9.97 16.04
CA PHE A 313 -3.58 10.78 17.20
C PHE A 313 -2.45 11.74 16.84
N GLU A 314 -2.39 12.86 17.55
CA GLU A 314 -1.27 13.77 17.44
C GLU A 314 0.03 13.00 17.68
N ALA A 315 0.95 13.15 16.74
CA ALA A 315 2.27 12.54 16.83
C ALA A 315 2.95 13.06 18.09
N GLN A 316 3.67 12.17 18.78
CA GLN A 316 4.47 12.57 19.93
C GLN A 316 5.48 13.65 19.50
N GLU A 317 5.49 14.74 20.24
CA GLU A 317 6.47 15.82 20.07
C GLU A 317 7.54 15.65 21.14
N ALA A 318 8.79 15.89 20.77
CA ALA A 318 9.89 16.00 21.71
C ALA A 318 10.70 17.24 21.39
N THR A 319 11.31 17.81 22.43
CA THR A 319 12.27 18.89 22.29
C THR A 319 13.67 18.30 22.27
N THR A 320 14.49 18.71 21.32
CA THR A 320 15.92 18.34 21.29
C THR A 320 16.75 19.46 20.68
N LYS A 321 18.07 19.43 20.86
CA LYS A 321 18.97 20.44 20.33
C LYS A 321 19.27 20.22 18.84
N LEU A 322 19.21 21.30 18.05
CA LEU A 322 19.72 21.31 16.68
C LEU A 322 21.24 21.46 16.69
N LEU A 323 21.96 20.41 16.34
CA LEU A 323 23.43 20.40 16.35
C LEU A 323 24.01 21.02 15.07
N ASP A 324 23.45 20.68 13.91
CA ASP A 324 23.95 21.14 12.61
C ASP A 324 22.88 20.97 11.51
N VAL A 325 23.13 21.49 10.30
CA VAL A 325 22.31 21.30 9.11
C VAL A 325 23.13 20.74 7.96
N GLU A 326 22.78 19.53 7.53
CA GLU A 326 23.38 18.85 6.38
C GLU A 326 22.57 19.14 5.11
N TRP A 327 23.25 19.58 4.05
CA TRP A 327 22.61 19.90 2.76
C TRP A 327 22.72 18.71 1.81
N ASN A 328 21.58 18.09 1.52
CA ASN A 328 21.51 16.84 0.78
C ASN A 328 21.05 17.07 -0.66
N VAL A 329 21.83 16.59 -1.64
CA VAL A 329 21.50 16.68 -3.07
C VAL A 329 20.63 15.50 -3.47
N GLY A 330 19.44 15.78 -3.97
CA GLY A 330 18.47 14.80 -4.49
C GLY A 330 18.73 14.40 -5.94
N ARG A 331 17.89 13.49 -6.46
CA ARG A 331 17.98 12.97 -7.84
C ARG A 331 17.95 14.08 -8.89
N SER A 332 17.00 15.01 -8.77
CA SER A 332 16.80 16.13 -9.69
C SER A 332 17.74 17.31 -9.44
N GLY A 333 18.81 17.12 -8.66
CA GLY A 333 19.70 18.19 -8.25
C GLY A 333 19.17 19.08 -7.14
N ARG A 334 17.91 18.93 -6.70
CA ARG A 334 17.35 19.68 -5.56
C ARG A 334 18.22 19.48 -4.31
N VAL A 335 18.65 20.58 -3.70
CA VAL A 335 19.45 20.59 -2.48
C VAL A 335 18.53 20.89 -1.30
N GLY A 336 18.28 19.89 -0.47
CA GLY A 336 17.38 19.96 0.69
C GLY A 336 18.13 20.01 2.02
N PRO A 337 17.74 20.89 2.96
CA PRO A 337 18.34 20.93 4.29
C PRO A 337 17.79 19.81 5.20
N THR A 338 18.69 19.13 5.91
CA THR A 338 18.40 18.10 6.89
C THR A 338 18.99 18.49 8.24
N ALA A 339 18.15 18.59 9.27
CA ALA A 339 18.59 18.84 10.63
C ALA A 339 19.34 17.65 11.20
N ILE A 340 20.49 17.90 11.82
CA ILE A 340 21.23 16.95 12.66
C ILE A 340 20.91 17.28 14.11
N LEU A 341 20.34 16.32 14.82
CA LEU A 341 19.76 16.53 16.14
C LEU A 341 20.56 15.79 17.21
N GLU A 342 20.55 16.34 18.43
CA GLU A 342 20.91 15.55 19.60
C GLU A 342 19.94 14.36 19.71
N PRO A 343 20.45 13.13 19.91
CA PRO A 343 19.60 11.94 19.92
C PRO A 343 18.46 12.06 20.94
N VAL A 344 17.21 11.98 20.46
CA VAL A 344 16.01 12.06 21.31
C VAL A 344 15.12 10.86 21.07
N GLU A 345 14.58 10.27 22.13
CA GLU A 345 13.60 9.19 22.04
C GLU A 345 12.21 9.78 21.75
N LEU A 346 11.59 9.33 20.65
CA LEU A 346 10.28 9.82 20.24
C LEU A 346 9.50 8.67 19.58
N ALA A 347 8.36 8.29 20.17
CA ALA A 347 7.55 7.14 19.74
C ALA A 347 8.37 5.83 19.59
N GLY A 348 9.18 5.51 20.60
CA GLY A 348 9.96 4.26 20.67
C GLY A 348 11.11 4.16 19.67
N VAL A 349 11.53 5.27 19.05
CA VAL A 349 12.74 5.33 18.22
C VAL A 349 13.62 6.52 18.57
N THR A 350 14.94 6.30 18.52
CA THR A 350 15.91 7.38 18.62
C THR A 350 15.95 8.19 17.32
N VAL A 351 15.48 9.43 17.37
CA VAL A 351 15.55 10.40 16.27
C VAL A 351 16.86 11.17 16.34
N LYS A 352 17.62 11.17 15.24
CA LYS A 352 18.88 11.94 15.08
C LYS A 352 18.86 12.91 13.90
N ARG A 353 17.86 12.79 13.03
CA ARG A 353 17.73 13.56 11.79
C ARG A 353 16.27 13.93 11.55
N ALA A 354 16.03 15.13 11.05
CA ALA A 354 14.70 15.60 10.69
C ALA A 354 14.74 16.49 9.43
N THR A 355 13.64 16.53 8.67
CA THR A 355 13.53 17.44 7.52
C THR A 355 13.31 18.89 7.96
N LEU A 356 13.99 19.83 7.28
CA LEU A 356 13.76 21.27 7.37
C LEU A 356 13.03 21.83 6.13
N ASN A 357 12.64 20.97 5.18
CA ASN A 357 11.94 21.28 3.93
C ASN A 357 12.69 22.20 2.93
N ASN A 358 12.87 23.48 3.27
CA ASN A 358 13.54 24.51 2.47
C ASN A 358 13.91 25.75 3.32
N MET A 359 14.61 26.71 2.71
CA MET A 359 15.08 27.90 3.43
C MET A 359 13.92 28.80 3.89
N ASP A 360 12.86 28.93 3.09
CA ASP A 360 11.68 29.72 3.46
C ASP A 360 11.01 29.17 4.72
N ASP A 361 10.91 27.84 4.85
CA ASP A 361 10.35 27.17 6.02
C ASP A 361 11.24 27.32 7.25
N ILE A 362 12.57 27.26 7.08
CA ILE A 362 13.56 27.53 8.14
C ILE A 362 13.37 28.95 8.68
N GLN A 363 13.29 29.95 7.80
CA GLN A 363 13.13 31.36 8.18
C GLN A 363 11.78 31.60 8.86
N ARG A 364 10.70 31.06 8.28
CA ARG A 364 9.35 31.16 8.84
C ARG A 364 9.25 30.58 10.26
N LYS A 365 9.96 29.48 10.53
CA LYS A 365 9.99 28.80 11.83
C LYS A 365 11.04 29.37 12.79
N GLY A 366 11.90 30.28 12.33
CA GLY A 366 12.96 30.87 13.15
C GLY A 366 14.04 29.88 13.61
N VAL A 367 14.24 28.77 12.89
CA VAL A 367 15.14 27.70 13.32
C VAL A 367 16.60 28.15 13.21
N ARG A 368 17.40 27.88 14.25
CA ARG A 368 18.81 28.26 14.36
C ARG A 368 19.66 27.12 14.91
N ILE A 369 20.91 27.03 14.46
CA ILE A 369 21.87 26.02 14.92
C ILE A 369 22.21 26.32 16.38
N GLY A 370 22.25 25.29 17.22
CA GLY A 370 22.50 25.38 18.66
C GLY A 370 21.25 25.62 19.52
N ALA A 371 20.13 26.00 18.92
CA ALA A 371 18.85 26.18 19.61
C ALA A 371 18.12 24.84 19.79
N ASP A 372 17.23 24.79 20.77
CA ASP A 372 16.33 23.68 20.98
C ASP A 372 15.15 23.79 20.01
N VAL A 373 14.77 22.66 19.41
CA VAL A 373 13.75 22.58 18.38
C VAL A 373 12.68 21.56 18.77
N PHE A 374 11.44 21.88 18.41
CA PHE A 374 10.33 20.94 18.52
C PHE A 374 10.39 19.97 17.33
N VAL A 375 10.57 18.69 17.64
CA VAL A 375 10.62 17.61 16.66
C VAL A 375 9.36 16.79 16.78
N ARG A 376 8.75 16.51 15.64
CA ARG A 376 7.58 15.65 15.54
C ARG A 376 7.85 14.55 14.54
N ARG A 377 7.38 13.34 14.82
CA ARG A 377 7.44 12.24 13.85
C ARG A 377 6.08 12.05 13.20
N SER A 378 5.93 12.63 12.02
CA SER A 378 4.71 12.50 11.24
C SER A 378 4.58 11.10 10.65
N ASN A 379 3.45 10.44 10.93
CA ASN A 379 3.08 9.12 10.40
C ASN A 379 4.06 7.98 10.77
N ASP A 380 4.82 8.09 11.87
CA ASP A 380 5.82 7.11 12.29
C ASP A 380 6.92 6.80 11.26
N VAL A 381 7.17 7.70 10.29
CA VAL A 381 8.18 7.46 9.24
C VAL A 381 9.21 8.58 9.15
N ILE A 382 8.79 9.86 9.01
CA ILE A 382 9.73 10.96 8.76
C ILE A 382 9.63 12.01 9.87
N PRO A 383 10.70 12.21 10.67
CA PRO A 383 10.78 13.31 11.61
C PRO A 383 10.87 14.67 10.91
N GLU A 384 10.15 15.66 11.43
CA GLU A 384 10.14 17.04 10.94
C GLU A 384 10.31 18.04 12.09
N ILE A 385 10.91 19.19 11.78
CA ILE A 385 11.02 20.31 12.73
C ILE A 385 9.78 21.17 12.66
N MET A 386 9.11 21.37 13.80
CA MET A 386 7.90 22.20 13.91
C MET A 386 8.23 23.67 14.14
N GLY A 387 9.28 23.94 14.92
CA GLY A 387 9.72 25.28 15.28
C GLY A 387 10.88 25.27 16.26
N VAL A 388 11.29 26.46 16.68
CA VAL A 388 12.32 26.67 17.69
C VAL A 388 11.69 26.97 19.06
N VAL A 389 12.37 26.58 20.13
CA VAL A 389 12.07 27.00 21.51
C VAL A 389 12.63 28.41 21.70
N PRO A 390 11.79 29.47 21.83
CA PRO A 390 12.27 30.86 21.83
C PRO A 390 13.32 31.17 22.90
N GLU A 391 13.21 30.53 24.07
CA GLU A 391 14.11 30.72 25.21
C GLU A 391 15.52 30.18 24.95
N SER A 392 15.69 29.30 23.96
CA SER A 392 16.97 28.66 23.60
C SER A 392 17.75 29.40 22.50
N LEU A 393 17.27 30.57 22.07
CA LEU A 393 17.87 31.34 20.97
C LEU A 393 19.18 32.05 21.36
N ASP A 394 19.46 32.20 22.65
CA ASP A 394 20.69 32.85 23.12
C ASP A 394 21.92 31.99 22.78
N GLY A 395 22.91 32.58 22.11
CA GLY A 395 24.08 31.87 21.59
C GLY A 395 23.84 30.99 20.35
N SER A 396 22.66 31.06 19.72
CA SER A 396 22.35 30.30 18.50
C SER A 396 22.81 31.00 17.21
N GLU A 397 23.11 30.20 16.17
CA GLU A 397 23.61 30.70 14.88
C GLU A 397 22.57 30.57 13.76
N GLU A 398 22.55 31.52 12.82
CA GLU A 398 21.67 31.46 11.66
C GLU A 398 22.13 30.40 10.66
N ILE A 399 21.18 29.60 10.17
CA ILE A 399 21.44 28.59 9.14
C ILE A 399 21.75 29.30 7.82
N LYS A 400 22.95 29.06 7.28
CA LYS A 400 23.38 29.60 5.98
C LYS A 400 23.24 28.54 4.89
N VAL A 401 22.81 28.98 3.71
CA VAL A 401 22.80 28.15 2.50
C VAL A 401 24.22 28.04 1.95
N PRO A 402 24.66 26.85 1.49
CA PRO A 402 25.96 26.73 0.85
C PRO A 402 25.97 27.43 -0.51
N GLU A 403 27.03 28.18 -0.81
CA GLU A 403 27.19 28.90 -2.10
C GLU A 403 27.44 27.94 -3.28
N THR A 404 27.92 26.73 -2.97
CA THR A 404 28.24 25.68 -3.92
C THR A 404 27.64 24.36 -3.48
N CYS A 405 27.44 23.45 -4.43
CA CYS A 405 26.91 22.12 -4.21
C CYS A 405 27.85 21.36 -3.25
N PRO A 406 27.35 20.88 -2.10
CA PRO A 406 28.19 20.18 -1.13
C PRO A 406 28.76 18.86 -1.66
N ALA A 407 28.19 18.33 -2.74
CA ALA A 407 28.63 17.07 -3.34
C ALA A 407 29.63 17.22 -4.50
N CYS A 408 29.55 18.30 -5.30
CA CYS A 408 30.36 18.44 -6.52
C CYS A 408 31.01 19.82 -6.69
N GLY A 409 30.80 20.76 -5.77
CA GLY A 409 31.38 22.10 -5.81
C GLY A 409 30.81 23.05 -6.87
N SER A 410 29.86 22.61 -7.69
CA SER A 410 29.21 23.46 -8.71
C SER A 410 28.32 24.53 -8.07
N HIS A 411 28.14 25.68 -8.71
CA HIS A 411 27.26 26.73 -8.19
C HIS A 411 25.81 26.25 -8.05
N LEU A 412 25.12 26.70 -6.99
CA LEU A 412 23.70 26.39 -6.77
C LEU A 412 22.82 27.49 -7.33
N VAL A 413 21.75 27.10 -8.01
CA VAL A 413 20.75 28.01 -8.57
C VAL A 413 19.47 27.93 -7.73
N LEU A 414 18.94 29.08 -7.32
CA LEU A 414 17.64 29.17 -6.66
C LEU A 414 16.53 29.19 -7.72
N ASN A 415 15.62 28.22 -7.66
CA ASN A 415 14.43 28.17 -8.51
C ASN A 415 13.19 27.95 -7.64
N GLY A 416 12.31 28.96 -7.60
CA GLY A 416 11.21 29.01 -6.64
C GLY A 416 11.72 29.02 -5.20
N ALA A 417 11.23 28.09 -4.39
CA ALA A 417 11.61 27.95 -2.97
C ALA A 417 12.80 27.00 -2.73
N HIS A 418 13.46 26.49 -3.78
CA HIS A 418 14.43 25.41 -3.68
C HIS A 418 15.73 25.72 -4.43
N TYR A 419 16.85 25.29 -3.85
CA TYR A 419 18.16 25.34 -4.50
C TYR A 419 18.39 24.08 -5.32
N PHE A 420 19.08 24.21 -6.45
CA PHE A 420 19.39 23.13 -7.37
C PHE A 420 20.86 23.13 -7.76
N CYS A 421 21.43 21.93 -7.84
CA CYS A 421 22.71 21.67 -8.48
C CYS A 421 22.44 21.31 -9.94
N GLU A 422 22.87 22.15 -10.88
CA GLU A 422 22.66 21.93 -12.33
C GLU A 422 23.74 21.03 -12.96
N ASN A 423 24.72 20.55 -12.18
CA ASN A 423 25.73 19.62 -12.66
C ASN A 423 25.18 18.19 -12.74
N THR A 424 24.30 17.95 -13.70
CA THR A 424 23.69 16.65 -13.99
C THR A 424 24.69 15.62 -14.53
N LEU A 425 25.87 16.07 -14.98
CA LEU A 425 26.86 15.24 -15.68
C LEU A 425 27.85 14.54 -14.75
N SER A 426 28.10 15.08 -13.56
CA SER A 426 29.16 14.59 -12.68
C SER A 426 28.84 14.69 -11.19
N CYS A 427 27.67 15.22 -10.82
CA CYS A 427 27.27 15.26 -9.42
C CYS A 427 26.91 13.84 -8.95
N LYS A 428 27.84 13.22 -8.20
CA LYS A 428 27.72 11.83 -7.71
C LYS A 428 26.33 11.51 -7.13
N PRO A 429 25.76 12.28 -6.17
CA PRO A 429 24.45 11.94 -5.61
C PRO A 429 23.31 11.96 -6.63
N GLN A 430 23.34 12.86 -7.62
CA GLN A 430 22.33 12.88 -8.67
C GLN A 430 22.41 11.62 -9.52
N MET A 431 23.62 11.22 -9.90
CA MET A 431 23.87 10.06 -10.74
C MET A 431 23.50 8.76 -10.02
N VAL A 432 24.01 8.58 -8.79
CA VAL A 432 23.66 7.44 -7.92
C VAL A 432 22.15 7.34 -7.74
N LYS A 433 21.47 8.43 -7.37
CA LYS A 433 20.01 8.42 -7.15
C LYS A 433 19.21 8.23 -8.44
N SER A 434 19.72 8.66 -9.59
CA SER A 434 19.07 8.44 -10.88
C SER A 434 19.15 6.97 -11.30
N ILE A 435 20.30 6.34 -11.08
CA ILE A 435 20.49 4.90 -11.31
C ILE A 435 19.62 4.08 -10.34
N VAL A 436 19.57 4.47 -9.05
CA VAL A 436 18.69 3.82 -8.06
C VAL A 436 17.21 3.97 -8.44
N HIS A 437 16.80 5.15 -8.90
CA HIS A 437 15.43 5.38 -9.38
C HIS A 437 15.10 4.49 -10.58
N TYR A 438 15.99 4.43 -11.57
CA TYR A 438 15.86 3.59 -12.75
C TYR A 438 15.67 2.11 -12.36
N ALA A 439 16.47 1.62 -11.41
CA ALA A 439 16.39 0.26 -10.88
C ALA A 439 15.18 -0.01 -9.96
N GLY A 440 14.44 1.03 -9.56
CA GLY A 440 13.38 0.96 -8.56
C GLY A 440 12.21 0.04 -8.93
N ARG A 441 11.44 -0.39 -7.93
CA ARG A 441 10.34 -1.37 -8.07
C ARG A 441 9.25 -0.97 -9.05
N GLU A 442 8.86 0.31 -9.09
CA GLU A 442 7.85 0.83 -10.02
C GLU A 442 8.43 1.20 -11.41
N ALA A 443 9.77 1.24 -11.50
CA ALA A 443 10.55 1.50 -12.70
C ALA A 443 10.98 0.17 -13.34
N MET A 444 12.28 -0.07 -13.53
CA MET A 444 12.78 -1.29 -14.20
C MET A 444 12.82 -2.52 -13.29
N ASN A 445 12.53 -2.37 -11.99
CA ASN A 445 12.40 -3.46 -11.02
C ASN A 445 13.61 -4.41 -10.98
N ILE A 446 14.82 -3.84 -10.91
CA ILE A 446 16.08 -4.58 -10.82
C ILE A 446 16.27 -5.04 -9.37
N ALA A 447 15.89 -6.28 -9.09
CA ALA A 447 15.97 -6.85 -7.75
C ALA A 447 17.41 -6.88 -7.22
N GLY A 448 17.59 -6.56 -5.94
CA GLY A 448 18.91 -6.53 -5.30
C GLY A 448 19.74 -5.27 -5.57
N PHE A 449 19.23 -4.35 -6.40
CA PHE A 449 19.87 -3.05 -6.64
C PHE A 449 19.57 -2.08 -5.47
N SER A 450 20.62 -1.54 -4.86
CA SER A 450 20.51 -0.64 -3.71
C SER A 450 21.37 0.61 -3.88
N GLU A 451 21.14 1.65 -3.08
CA GLU A 451 21.94 2.88 -3.10
C GLU A 451 23.44 2.58 -2.87
N ARG A 452 23.77 1.72 -1.90
CA ARG A 452 25.15 1.26 -1.68
C ARG A 452 25.74 0.51 -2.89
N THR A 453 24.91 -0.21 -3.65
CA THR A 453 25.37 -0.86 -4.88
C THR A 453 25.68 0.17 -5.94
N ALA A 454 24.76 1.12 -6.17
CA ALA A 454 24.95 2.22 -7.10
C ALA A 454 26.19 3.07 -6.79
N GLU A 455 26.45 3.36 -5.52
CA GLU A 455 27.66 4.07 -5.08
C GLU A 455 28.94 3.32 -5.43
N GLN A 456 28.98 2.00 -5.18
CA GLN A 456 30.14 1.18 -5.52
C GLN A 456 30.36 1.11 -7.04
N LEU A 457 29.28 0.94 -7.81
CA LEU A 457 29.34 0.95 -9.28
C LEU A 457 29.86 2.29 -9.81
N PHE A 458 29.40 3.40 -9.23
CA PHE A 458 29.86 4.74 -9.57
C PHE A 458 31.36 4.93 -9.24
N GLU A 459 31.79 4.58 -8.04
CA GLU A 459 33.15 4.85 -7.56
C GLU A 459 34.21 3.89 -8.10
N LYS A 460 33.88 2.60 -8.23
CA LYS A 460 34.84 1.55 -8.57
C LYS A 460 34.81 1.19 -10.05
N LEU A 461 33.63 1.21 -10.66
CA LEU A 461 33.43 0.85 -12.07
C LEU A 461 33.16 2.06 -12.96
N ASN A 462 33.17 3.28 -12.40
CA ASN A 462 33.01 4.53 -13.14
C ASN A 462 31.72 4.56 -13.99
N ILE A 463 30.66 3.92 -13.49
CA ILE A 463 29.33 3.92 -14.10
C ILE A 463 28.75 5.32 -14.04
N LYS A 464 28.48 5.93 -15.21
CA LYS A 464 28.04 7.33 -15.31
C LYS A 464 26.67 7.49 -15.94
N SER A 465 26.10 6.43 -16.47
CA SER A 465 24.80 6.46 -17.13
C SER A 465 23.99 5.22 -16.80
N ILE A 466 22.68 5.31 -17.04
CA ILE A 466 21.76 4.17 -16.90
C ILE A 466 22.04 3.07 -17.94
N SER A 467 22.57 3.42 -19.12
CA SER A 467 22.94 2.46 -20.16
C SER A 467 24.15 1.60 -19.76
N ASP A 468 25.08 2.15 -18.99
CA ASP A 468 26.25 1.41 -18.51
C ASP A 468 25.89 0.21 -17.63
N LEU A 469 24.71 0.20 -16.98
CA LEU A 469 24.23 -0.95 -16.21
C LEU A 469 24.14 -2.22 -17.07
N TYR A 470 23.74 -2.07 -18.34
CA TYR A 470 23.56 -3.18 -19.27
C TYR A 470 24.87 -3.65 -19.92
N LYS A 471 26.00 -3.00 -19.59
CA LYS A 471 27.35 -3.34 -20.06
C LYS A 471 28.21 -4.02 -19.00
N LEU A 472 27.69 -4.13 -17.77
CA LEU A 472 28.39 -4.72 -16.62
C LEU A 472 28.73 -6.19 -16.87
N LYS A 473 29.92 -6.61 -16.41
CA LYS A 473 30.36 -7.99 -16.45
C LYS A 473 30.50 -8.58 -15.05
N GLU A 474 30.41 -9.91 -14.96
CA GLU A 474 30.45 -10.60 -13.67
C GLU A 474 31.78 -10.38 -12.95
N GLU A 475 32.89 -10.39 -13.70
CA GLU A 475 34.23 -10.24 -13.15
C GLU A 475 34.42 -8.89 -12.45
N GLU A 476 33.83 -7.83 -13.00
CA GLU A 476 33.89 -6.46 -12.44
C GLU A 476 33.07 -6.32 -11.16
N LEU A 477 32.01 -7.13 -11.01
CA LEU A 477 31.12 -7.10 -9.85
C LEU A 477 31.70 -7.87 -8.67
N VAL A 478 32.38 -8.99 -8.91
CA VAL A 478 32.94 -9.86 -7.84
C VAL A 478 34.04 -9.14 -7.05
N ASP A 479 34.72 -8.17 -7.65
CA ASP A 479 35.75 -7.36 -7.00
C ASP A 479 35.18 -6.28 -6.05
N LEU A 480 33.85 -6.09 -6.02
CA LEU A 480 33.19 -5.12 -5.16
C LEU A 480 33.03 -5.63 -3.72
N GLU A 481 32.99 -4.70 -2.76
CA GLU A 481 32.84 -5.04 -1.35
C GLU A 481 31.49 -5.74 -1.11
N LYS A 482 31.55 -6.94 -0.54
CA LYS A 482 30.36 -7.79 -0.27
C LYS A 482 29.59 -8.18 -1.54
N PHE A 483 30.29 -8.35 -2.66
CA PHE A 483 29.79 -9.03 -3.85
C PHE A 483 30.46 -10.40 -3.99
N GLY A 484 29.74 -11.45 -3.61
CA GLY A 484 30.13 -12.82 -3.97
C GLY A 484 29.64 -13.17 -5.39
N PRO A 485 30.18 -14.23 -6.02
CA PRO A 485 29.79 -14.67 -7.37
C PRO A 485 28.27 -14.79 -7.55
N LYS A 486 27.59 -15.45 -6.60
CA LYS A 486 26.13 -15.61 -6.62
C LYS A 486 25.37 -14.27 -6.62
N LYS A 487 25.87 -13.26 -5.90
CA LYS A 487 25.23 -11.94 -5.84
C LYS A 487 25.46 -11.15 -7.13
N ALA A 488 26.66 -11.25 -7.72
CA ALA A 488 26.96 -10.67 -9.02
C ALA A 488 26.05 -11.27 -10.10
N GLN A 489 25.96 -12.60 -10.16
CA GLN A 489 25.07 -13.31 -11.08
C GLN A 489 23.61 -12.89 -10.90
N ASN A 490 23.07 -12.89 -9.68
CA ASN A 490 21.70 -12.47 -9.41
C ASN A 490 21.41 -11.04 -9.89
N LEU A 491 22.38 -10.13 -9.76
CA LEU A 491 22.24 -8.75 -10.22
C LEU A 491 22.20 -8.68 -11.74
N LEU A 492 23.10 -9.39 -12.43
CA LEU A 492 23.12 -9.46 -13.89
C LEU A 492 21.84 -10.09 -14.44
N GLU A 493 21.34 -11.16 -13.82
CA GLU A 493 20.06 -11.78 -14.18
C GLU A 493 18.89 -10.81 -13.98
N ALA A 494 18.90 -10.02 -12.91
CA ALA A 494 17.88 -9.00 -12.68
C ALA A 494 17.94 -7.87 -13.70
N ILE A 495 19.15 -7.42 -14.09
CA ILE A 495 19.36 -6.42 -15.15
C ILE A 495 18.87 -6.97 -16.49
N GLU A 496 19.23 -8.21 -16.85
CA GLU A 496 18.81 -8.84 -18.10
C GLU A 496 17.29 -8.99 -18.16
N LYS A 497 16.67 -9.47 -17.07
CA LYS A 497 15.22 -9.58 -16.95
C LYS A 497 14.52 -8.22 -17.13
N SER A 498 15.13 -7.14 -16.65
CA SER A 498 14.56 -5.79 -16.72
C SER A 498 14.41 -5.27 -18.15
N LYS A 499 15.14 -5.84 -19.12
CA LYS A 499 15.03 -5.44 -20.54
C LYS A 499 13.62 -5.61 -21.08
N ASN A 500 12.88 -6.62 -20.62
CA ASN A 500 11.48 -6.83 -20.97
C ASN A 500 10.59 -6.11 -19.94
N CYS A 501 10.27 -4.85 -20.19
CA CYS A 501 9.49 -4.02 -19.28
C CYS A 501 8.26 -3.41 -19.95
N GLN A 502 7.30 -2.99 -19.13
CA GLN A 502 6.14 -2.23 -19.60
C GLN A 502 6.57 -0.80 -19.96
N LEU A 503 6.02 -0.27 -21.05
CA LEU A 503 6.40 1.06 -21.56
C LEU A 503 6.19 2.17 -20.51
N HIS A 504 5.12 2.10 -19.72
CA HIS A 504 4.89 3.09 -18.64
C HIS A 504 5.97 3.05 -17.56
N SER A 505 6.49 1.87 -17.23
CA SER A 505 7.57 1.69 -16.26
C SER A 505 8.89 2.23 -16.80
N PHE A 506 9.16 2.03 -18.09
CA PHE A 506 10.32 2.62 -18.76
C PHE A 506 10.27 4.16 -18.76
N ILE A 507 9.15 4.75 -19.17
CA ILE A 507 8.98 6.23 -19.16
C ILE A 507 9.13 6.80 -17.75
N TYR A 508 8.60 6.12 -16.73
CA TYR A 508 8.81 6.50 -15.34
C TYR A 508 10.30 6.37 -14.92
N ALA A 509 11.00 5.32 -15.37
CA ALA A 509 12.40 5.07 -15.06
C ALA A 509 13.35 6.15 -15.60
N LEU A 510 13.01 6.76 -16.75
CA LEU A 510 13.77 7.86 -17.35
C LEU A 510 13.83 9.13 -16.49
N GLY A 511 12.92 9.27 -15.51
CA GLY A 511 13.00 10.31 -14.50
C GLY A 511 12.61 11.72 -14.98
N ILE A 512 11.71 11.80 -15.99
CA ILE A 512 11.18 13.06 -16.53
C ILE A 512 10.65 13.95 -15.38
N PRO A 513 11.02 15.24 -15.32
CA PRO A 513 10.54 16.15 -14.28
C PRO A 513 9.00 16.16 -14.19
N ASN A 514 8.49 16.17 -12.95
CA ASN A 514 7.04 16.16 -12.64
C ASN A 514 6.20 14.98 -13.18
N VAL A 515 6.82 13.98 -13.82
CA VAL A 515 6.15 12.76 -14.28
C VAL A 515 6.30 11.64 -13.25
N GLY A 516 5.23 11.38 -12.51
CA GLY A 516 5.12 10.22 -11.61
C GLY A 516 4.69 8.94 -12.33
N ALA A 517 4.66 7.80 -11.61
CA ALA A 517 4.28 6.50 -12.18
C ALA A 517 2.88 6.50 -12.83
N LYS A 518 1.91 7.20 -12.21
CA LYS A 518 0.56 7.36 -12.77
C LYS A 518 0.59 8.18 -14.06
N THR A 519 1.21 9.36 -14.02
CA THR A 519 1.33 10.25 -15.18
C THR A 519 2.04 9.55 -16.35
N ALA A 520 3.09 8.76 -16.08
CA ALA A 520 3.76 7.95 -17.09
C ALA A 520 2.80 6.94 -17.74
N LYS A 521 1.94 6.29 -16.95
CA LYS A 521 0.91 5.37 -17.45
C LYS A 521 -0.13 6.10 -18.31
N ASP A 522 -0.61 7.26 -17.86
CA ASP A 522 -1.61 8.04 -18.59
C ASP A 522 -1.06 8.58 -19.92
N LEU A 523 0.20 9.04 -19.93
CA LEU A 523 0.92 9.43 -21.14
C LEU A 523 1.04 8.23 -22.11
N VAL A 524 1.53 7.10 -21.63
CA VAL A 524 1.72 5.90 -22.46
C VAL A 524 0.41 5.35 -23.01
N ASN A 525 -0.68 5.40 -22.24
CA ASN A 525 -2.00 5.00 -22.73
C ASN A 525 -2.48 5.82 -23.93
N LYS A 526 -2.09 7.11 -23.99
CA LYS A 526 -2.46 7.98 -25.11
C LYS A 526 -1.54 7.79 -26.32
N PHE A 527 -0.22 7.79 -26.09
CA PHE A 527 0.77 7.85 -27.17
C PHE A 527 1.29 6.48 -27.61
N LYS A 528 1.03 5.42 -26.84
CA LYS A 528 1.24 3.99 -27.12
C LYS A 528 2.68 3.54 -27.42
N SER A 529 3.60 4.46 -27.65
CA SER A 529 4.98 4.19 -28.04
C SER A 529 5.92 5.33 -27.63
N ILE A 530 7.22 5.04 -27.56
CA ILE A 530 8.26 6.05 -27.34
C ILE A 530 8.25 7.08 -28.48
N GLU A 531 8.11 6.64 -29.71
CA GLU A 531 8.04 7.51 -30.89
C GLU A 531 6.80 8.42 -30.87
N GLY A 532 5.67 7.91 -30.36
CA GLY A 532 4.47 8.71 -30.12
C GLY A 532 4.72 9.83 -29.11
N LEU A 533 5.44 9.55 -28.03
CA LEU A 533 5.82 10.56 -27.03
C LEU A 533 6.82 11.59 -27.57
N LYS A 534 7.84 11.15 -28.33
CA LYS A 534 8.82 12.04 -28.98
C LYS A 534 8.15 13.05 -29.92
N LYS A 535 7.05 12.67 -30.57
CA LYS A 535 6.32 13.51 -31.53
C LYS A 535 5.14 14.28 -30.92
N ALA A 536 4.85 14.08 -29.64
CA ALA A 536 3.71 14.70 -28.98
C ALA A 536 3.80 16.23 -29.03
N THR A 537 2.67 16.87 -29.30
CA THR A 537 2.53 18.33 -29.23
C THR A 537 2.11 18.78 -27.84
N PHE A 538 2.29 20.07 -27.53
CA PHE A 538 1.86 20.65 -26.26
C PHE A 538 0.37 20.42 -25.98
N ASP A 539 -0.50 20.67 -26.97
CA ASP A 539 -1.95 20.51 -26.84
C ASP A 539 -2.37 19.04 -26.63
N GLU A 540 -1.66 18.11 -27.27
CA GLU A 540 -1.87 16.67 -27.05
C GLU A 540 -1.44 16.23 -25.65
N LEU A 541 -0.37 16.81 -25.10
CA LEU A 541 0.08 16.51 -23.74
C LEU A 541 -0.90 17.05 -22.71
N VAL A 542 -1.32 18.32 -22.83
CA VAL A 542 -2.28 18.96 -21.91
C VAL A 542 -3.66 18.28 -21.93
N SER A 543 -4.02 17.64 -23.05
CA SER A 543 -5.27 16.87 -23.12
C SER A 543 -5.19 15.47 -22.50
N VAL A 544 -4.07 15.09 -21.89
CA VAL A 544 -3.98 13.89 -21.03
C VAL A 544 -4.53 14.24 -19.65
N GLN A 545 -5.31 13.33 -19.07
CA GLN A 545 -5.84 13.51 -17.73
C GLN A 545 -4.71 13.70 -16.70
N ASP A 546 -4.85 14.68 -15.81
CA ASP A 546 -3.86 15.06 -14.79
C ASP A 546 -2.51 15.60 -15.33
N VAL A 547 -2.43 15.95 -16.62
CA VAL A 547 -1.27 16.66 -17.21
C VAL A 547 -1.64 18.13 -17.41
N GLY A 548 -1.01 19.01 -16.63
CA GLY A 548 -1.11 20.47 -16.80
C GLY A 548 0.05 21.05 -17.58
N ASP A 549 0.01 22.36 -17.81
CA ASP A 549 0.98 23.10 -18.64
C ASP A 549 2.44 22.85 -18.25
N ILE A 550 2.73 22.81 -16.94
CA ILE A 550 4.10 22.58 -16.42
C ILE A 550 4.60 21.19 -16.85
N VAL A 551 3.80 20.15 -16.63
CA VAL A 551 4.17 18.77 -16.97
C VAL A 551 4.32 18.60 -18.48
N ALA A 552 3.44 19.22 -19.27
CA ALA A 552 3.55 19.21 -20.72
C ALA A 552 4.85 19.88 -21.21
N GLN A 553 5.24 21.01 -20.62
CA GLN A 553 6.52 21.66 -20.92
C GLN A 553 7.71 20.79 -20.55
N ASP A 554 7.70 20.16 -19.37
CA ASP A 554 8.78 19.28 -18.93
C ASP A 554 8.97 18.08 -19.86
N VAL A 555 7.87 17.44 -20.28
CA VAL A 555 7.91 16.32 -21.24
C VAL A 555 8.48 16.77 -22.58
N LEU A 556 8.04 17.91 -23.11
CA LEU A 556 8.57 18.45 -24.37
C LEU A 556 10.04 18.83 -24.26
N ALA A 557 10.46 19.44 -23.15
CA ALA A 557 11.85 19.82 -22.92
C ALA A 557 12.73 18.57 -22.87
N PHE A 558 12.30 17.55 -22.13
CA PHE A 558 13.00 16.28 -21.98
C PHE A 558 13.28 15.59 -23.32
N PHE A 559 12.27 15.46 -24.20
CA PHE A 559 12.45 14.81 -25.51
C PHE A 559 13.12 15.70 -26.57
N LYS A 560 13.37 16.98 -26.28
CA LYS A 560 14.18 17.88 -27.13
C LYS A 560 15.67 17.82 -26.80
N GLU A 561 16.06 17.30 -25.65
CA GLU A 561 17.45 17.19 -25.25
C GLU A 561 18.15 16.07 -26.03
N GLU A 562 19.16 16.42 -26.84
CA GLU A 562 19.90 15.48 -27.69
C GLU A 562 20.49 14.30 -26.88
N LYS A 563 21.08 14.60 -25.73
CA LYS A 563 21.66 13.59 -24.84
C LYS A 563 20.62 12.59 -24.29
N VAL A 564 19.40 13.05 -24.06
CA VAL A 564 18.30 12.18 -23.62
C VAL A 564 17.94 11.21 -24.74
N LEU A 565 17.84 11.70 -25.97
CA LEU A 565 17.57 10.88 -27.14
C LEU A 565 18.69 9.84 -27.37
N GLU A 566 19.95 10.24 -27.29
CA GLU A 566 21.11 9.34 -27.37
C GLU A 566 21.04 8.23 -26.31
N THR A 567 20.69 8.59 -25.07
CA THR A 567 20.58 7.62 -23.96
C THR A 567 19.45 6.62 -24.20
N ILE A 568 18.30 7.09 -24.71
CA ILE A 568 17.17 6.22 -25.04
C ILE A 568 17.57 5.26 -26.16
N ASP A 569 18.16 5.76 -27.23
CA ASP A 569 18.55 4.94 -28.38
C ASP A 569 19.64 3.94 -28.00
N GLU A 570 20.58 4.32 -27.12
CA GLU A 570 21.58 3.41 -26.57
C GLU A 570 20.94 2.28 -25.75
N LEU A 571 19.99 2.59 -24.84
CA LEU A 571 19.27 1.58 -24.06
C LEU A 571 18.53 0.59 -24.96
N LEU A 572 17.85 1.08 -25.99
CA LEU A 572 17.17 0.24 -26.97
C LEU A 572 18.16 -0.66 -27.72
N SER A 573 19.33 -0.13 -28.10
CA SER A 573 20.39 -0.90 -28.77
C SER A 573 21.01 -2.00 -27.88
N LEU A 574 21.01 -1.80 -26.56
CA LEU A 574 21.45 -2.78 -25.56
C LEU A 574 20.40 -3.85 -25.26
N GLY A 575 19.26 -3.81 -25.96
CA GLY A 575 18.21 -4.81 -25.92
C GLY A 575 17.08 -4.50 -24.93
N VAL A 576 17.05 -3.30 -24.34
CA VAL A 576 15.88 -2.87 -23.57
C VAL A 576 14.71 -2.73 -24.55
N ASN A 577 13.61 -3.43 -24.27
CA ASN A 577 12.44 -3.51 -25.14
C ASN A 577 11.18 -3.12 -24.35
N PRO A 578 10.87 -1.82 -24.24
CA PRO A 578 9.67 -1.35 -23.58
C PRO A 578 8.42 -1.67 -24.41
N MET A 579 7.56 -2.55 -23.90
CA MET A 579 6.37 -2.99 -24.61
C MET A 579 5.14 -2.26 -24.08
N TYR A 580 4.30 -1.78 -25.00
CA TYR A 580 2.95 -1.35 -24.67
C TYR A 580 2.01 -2.51 -24.94
N GLU A 581 1.41 -3.06 -23.88
CA GLU A 581 0.29 -3.96 -24.02
C GLU A 581 -0.95 -3.11 -24.33
N GLU A 582 -1.27 -3.00 -25.60
CA GLU A 582 -2.58 -2.55 -26.03
C GLU A 582 -3.57 -3.58 -25.50
N LYS A 583 -4.41 -3.18 -24.53
CA LYS A 583 -5.59 -3.97 -24.22
C LYS A 583 -6.38 -4.03 -25.51
N GLU A 584 -6.43 -5.20 -26.15
CA GLU A 584 -7.30 -5.43 -27.28
C GLU A 584 -8.72 -5.09 -26.83
N VAL A 585 -9.15 -3.89 -27.22
CA VAL A 585 -10.55 -3.58 -27.28
C VAL A 585 -11.08 -4.51 -28.35
N ILE A 586 -11.79 -5.57 -27.93
CA ILE A 586 -12.52 -6.42 -28.87
C ILE A 586 -13.36 -5.45 -29.69
N GLN A 587 -13.19 -5.42 -31.03
CA GLN A 587 -14.04 -4.63 -31.91
C GLN A 587 -15.47 -4.95 -31.55
N SER A 588 -16.13 -3.98 -30.93
CA SER A 588 -17.45 -4.18 -30.36
C SER A 588 -18.38 -3.09 -30.87
N PRO A 589 -19.69 -3.35 -30.92
CA PRO A 589 -20.70 -2.31 -31.19
C PRO A 589 -20.63 -1.11 -30.22
N PHE A 590 -19.87 -1.22 -29.13
CA PHE A 590 -19.73 -0.22 -28.07
C PHE A 590 -18.43 0.59 -28.17
N GLU A 591 -17.56 0.34 -29.16
CA GLU A 591 -16.30 1.07 -29.31
C GLU A 591 -16.55 2.58 -29.52
N GLY A 592 -15.94 3.41 -28.68
CA GLY A 592 -16.06 4.87 -28.71
C GLY A 592 -17.42 5.43 -28.24
N LYS A 593 -18.36 4.55 -27.86
CA LYS A 593 -19.71 4.90 -27.43
C LYS A 593 -19.77 5.21 -25.94
N THR A 594 -20.61 6.16 -25.56
CA THR A 594 -20.85 6.47 -24.14
C THR A 594 -21.97 5.60 -23.61
N VAL A 595 -21.65 4.69 -22.68
CA VAL A 595 -22.61 3.71 -22.14
C VAL A 595 -22.83 3.95 -20.65
N VAL A 596 -24.08 3.89 -20.21
CA VAL A 596 -24.45 3.97 -18.79
C VAL A 596 -25.11 2.65 -18.39
N ALA A 597 -24.52 1.92 -17.44
CA ALA A 597 -25.17 0.77 -16.84
C ALA A 597 -25.98 1.20 -15.60
N THR A 598 -27.21 0.72 -15.49
CA THR A 598 -28.12 1.01 -14.38
C THR A 598 -29.00 -0.19 -14.05
N GLY A 599 -29.45 -0.29 -12.80
CA GLY A 599 -30.14 -1.48 -12.29
C GLY A 599 -29.18 -2.62 -11.92
N SER A 600 -29.75 -3.67 -11.35
CA SER A 600 -29.07 -4.93 -11.01
C SER A 600 -29.05 -5.84 -12.22
N LEU A 601 -27.84 -6.19 -12.68
CA LEU A 601 -27.61 -7.14 -13.76
C LEU A 601 -27.37 -8.53 -13.14
N GLN A 602 -27.92 -9.57 -13.75
CA GLN A 602 -27.88 -10.95 -13.25
C GLN A 602 -26.47 -11.57 -13.39
N ASN A 603 -25.78 -11.30 -14.49
CA ASN A 603 -24.49 -11.92 -14.84
C ASN A 603 -23.29 -11.03 -14.49
N TYR A 604 -23.51 -9.75 -14.19
CA TYR A 604 -22.44 -8.79 -13.95
C TYR A 604 -22.63 -8.01 -12.65
N SER A 605 -21.59 -7.98 -11.84
CA SER A 605 -21.48 -6.95 -10.80
C SER A 605 -21.33 -5.57 -11.44
N ARG A 606 -21.64 -4.51 -10.69
CA ARG A 606 -21.55 -3.12 -11.20
C ARG A 606 -20.13 -2.74 -11.65
N THR A 607 -19.13 -3.31 -10.99
CA THR A 607 -17.71 -3.19 -11.37
C THR A 607 -17.41 -4.08 -12.57
N GLY A 608 -17.90 -5.33 -12.58
CA GLY A 608 -17.72 -6.27 -13.68
C GLY A 608 -18.28 -5.77 -15.01
N ILE A 609 -19.49 -5.18 -15.03
CA ILE A 609 -20.05 -4.60 -16.25
C ILE A 609 -19.26 -3.38 -16.71
N LYS A 610 -18.73 -2.57 -15.78
CA LYS A 610 -17.91 -1.40 -16.10
C LYS A 610 -16.59 -1.84 -16.74
N GLU A 611 -15.90 -2.80 -16.14
CA GLU A 611 -14.67 -3.37 -16.69
C GLU A 611 -14.92 -4.06 -18.03
N LYS A 612 -16.05 -4.76 -18.17
CA LYS A 612 -16.47 -5.38 -19.44
C LYS A 612 -16.69 -4.31 -20.51
N LEU A 613 -17.45 -3.26 -20.23
CA LEU A 613 -17.70 -2.16 -21.17
C LEU A 613 -16.40 -1.40 -21.53
N GLU A 614 -15.53 -1.16 -20.57
CA GLU A 614 -14.21 -0.55 -20.81
C GLU A 614 -13.32 -1.47 -21.66
N SER A 615 -13.36 -2.79 -21.43
CA SER A 615 -12.67 -3.78 -22.27
C SER A 615 -13.21 -3.87 -23.70
N LEU A 616 -14.45 -3.40 -23.91
CA LEU A 616 -15.11 -3.32 -25.21
C LEU A 616 -14.95 -1.94 -25.87
N GLY A 617 -14.15 -1.04 -25.27
CA GLY A 617 -13.85 0.28 -25.83
C GLY A 617 -14.91 1.34 -25.58
N ALA A 618 -15.86 1.07 -24.69
CA ALA A 618 -16.91 2.01 -24.33
C ALA A 618 -16.43 3.03 -23.28
N LYS A 619 -16.95 4.25 -23.36
CA LYS A 619 -16.81 5.27 -22.32
C LYS A 619 -17.93 5.09 -21.30
N VAL A 620 -17.63 4.49 -20.15
CA VAL A 620 -18.64 4.26 -19.11
C VAL A 620 -18.91 5.53 -18.33
N ALA A 621 -20.14 6.04 -18.43
CA ALA A 621 -20.57 7.25 -17.72
C ALA A 621 -21.44 6.90 -16.51
N GLY A 622 -21.28 7.68 -15.42
CA GLY A 622 -22.08 7.51 -14.20
C GLY A 622 -23.51 8.06 -14.30
N SER A 623 -23.80 8.89 -15.31
CA SER A 623 -25.08 9.58 -15.47
C SER A 623 -25.51 9.64 -16.94
N VAL A 624 -26.83 9.61 -17.15
CA VAL A 624 -27.44 9.73 -18.47
C VAL A 624 -27.45 11.21 -18.89
N SER A 625 -26.92 11.50 -20.07
CA SER A 625 -26.86 12.83 -20.68
C SER A 625 -27.19 12.74 -22.17
N LYS A 626 -27.34 13.89 -22.85
CA LYS A 626 -27.51 13.93 -24.32
C LYS A 626 -26.33 13.33 -25.12
N LYS A 627 -25.19 13.10 -24.47
CA LYS A 627 -24.00 12.46 -25.08
C LYS A 627 -23.97 10.95 -24.86
N THR A 628 -24.92 10.38 -24.12
CA THR A 628 -25.01 8.94 -23.86
C THR A 628 -25.60 8.25 -25.09
N ASP A 629 -24.90 7.25 -25.61
CA ASP A 629 -25.34 6.46 -26.77
C ASP A 629 -26.25 5.31 -26.35
N TYR A 630 -25.90 4.60 -25.27
CA TYR A 630 -26.64 3.44 -24.77
C TYR A 630 -26.84 3.48 -23.25
N VAL A 631 -27.97 2.94 -22.80
CA VAL A 631 -28.22 2.64 -21.39
C VAL A 631 -28.51 1.16 -21.23
N ILE A 632 -27.67 0.43 -20.50
CA ILE A 632 -27.93 -0.97 -20.17
C ILE A 632 -28.74 -0.98 -18.87
N ALA A 633 -29.96 -1.51 -18.91
CA ALA A 633 -30.91 -1.48 -17.83
C ALA A 633 -31.22 -2.89 -17.31
N GLY A 634 -30.81 -3.17 -16.07
CA GLY A 634 -31.19 -4.37 -15.32
C GLY A 634 -32.44 -4.17 -14.46
N GLU A 635 -32.70 -5.11 -13.56
CA GLU A 635 -33.80 -4.99 -12.60
C GLU A 635 -33.62 -3.74 -11.72
N ALA A 636 -34.72 -3.04 -11.40
CA ALA A 636 -34.71 -1.79 -10.63
C ALA A 636 -33.82 -0.65 -11.22
N ALA A 637 -33.75 -0.55 -12.55
CA ALA A 637 -32.97 0.47 -13.27
C ALA A 637 -33.27 1.96 -12.94
N GLY A 638 -34.38 2.24 -12.25
CA GLY A 638 -34.64 3.50 -11.55
C GLY A 638 -34.64 4.76 -12.44
N SER A 639 -34.23 5.90 -11.86
CA SER A 639 -34.32 7.23 -12.47
C SER A 639 -33.47 7.41 -13.74
N LYS A 640 -32.41 6.60 -13.93
CA LYS A 640 -31.57 6.63 -15.14
C LYS A 640 -32.29 6.03 -16.35
N LEU A 641 -33.12 5.01 -16.15
CA LEU A 641 -33.95 4.45 -17.22
C LEU A 641 -34.98 5.48 -17.69
N THR A 642 -35.68 6.12 -16.74
CA THR A 642 -36.64 7.19 -17.05
C THR A 642 -35.99 8.33 -17.82
N LYS A 643 -34.81 8.79 -17.36
CA LYS A 643 -34.06 9.86 -18.03
C LYS A 643 -33.55 9.48 -19.41
N ALA A 644 -33.22 8.20 -19.64
CA ALA A 644 -32.85 7.70 -20.97
C ALA A 644 -34.04 7.74 -21.93
N GLN A 645 -35.22 7.32 -21.46
CA GLN A 645 -36.47 7.36 -22.23
C GLN A 645 -36.88 8.81 -22.57
N GLU A 646 -36.78 9.74 -21.62
CA GLU A 646 -37.07 11.17 -21.84
C GLU A 646 -36.16 11.83 -22.88
N LEU A 647 -34.89 11.40 -22.93
CA LEU A 647 -33.89 11.92 -23.86
C LEU A 647 -33.83 11.16 -25.18
N GLY A 648 -34.67 10.13 -25.37
CA GLY A 648 -34.71 9.30 -26.57
C GLY A 648 -33.45 8.46 -26.81
N ILE A 649 -32.72 8.11 -25.73
CA ILE A 649 -31.48 7.33 -25.79
C ILE A 649 -31.84 5.84 -25.84
N LYS A 650 -31.09 5.06 -26.63
CA LYS A 650 -31.36 3.62 -26.78
C LYS A 650 -31.08 2.88 -25.48
N VAL A 651 -32.10 2.18 -24.97
CA VAL A 651 -32.02 1.32 -23.79
C VAL A 651 -31.82 -0.12 -24.27
N LEU A 652 -30.91 -0.84 -23.63
CA LEU A 652 -30.64 -2.26 -23.86
C LEU A 652 -30.95 -3.05 -22.58
N SER A 653 -31.60 -4.20 -22.72
CA SER A 653 -31.62 -5.20 -21.66
C SER A 653 -30.25 -5.87 -21.51
N GLU A 654 -30.03 -6.59 -20.41
CA GLU A 654 -28.81 -7.39 -20.23
C GLU A 654 -28.68 -8.50 -21.29
N GLU A 655 -29.81 -9.11 -21.69
CA GLU A 655 -29.85 -10.13 -22.74
C GLU A 655 -29.51 -9.53 -24.11
N GLU A 656 -30.04 -8.34 -24.44
CA GLU A 656 -29.72 -7.61 -25.67
C GLU A 656 -28.25 -7.16 -25.70
N PHE A 657 -27.70 -6.77 -24.54
CA PHE A 657 -26.27 -6.49 -24.41
C PHE A 657 -25.45 -7.74 -24.73
N GLU A 658 -25.76 -8.89 -24.13
CA GLU A 658 -25.10 -10.17 -24.39
C GLU A 658 -25.23 -10.63 -25.85
N GLU A 659 -26.39 -10.48 -26.47
CA GLU A 659 -26.58 -10.79 -27.89
C GLU A 659 -25.72 -9.90 -28.79
N MET A 660 -25.58 -8.62 -28.46
CA MET A 660 -24.69 -7.71 -29.18
C MET A 660 -23.20 -8.04 -28.99
N LEU A 661 -22.83 -8.77 -27.93
CA LEU A 661 -21.47 -9.29 -27.72
C LEU A 661 -21.18 -10.58 -28.48
N LYS A 662 -22.21 -11.38 -28.79
CA LYS A 662 -22.12 -12.68 -29.48
C LYS A 662 -22.17 -12.56 -31.01
N GLY A 663 -22.05 -11.35 -31.54
CA GLY A 663 -22.17 -11.00 -32.97
C GLY A 663 -21.62 -12.02 -33.94
#